data_AF-A1THM7-F1
#
_entry.id   AF-A1THM7-F1
#
_cell.length_a   1.000
_cell.length_b   1.000
_cell.length_c   1.000
_cell.angle_alpha   90.00
_cell.angle_beta   90.00
_cell.angle_gamma   90.00
#
_symmetry.space_group_name_H-M   'P 1'
#
loop_
_entity.id
_entity.type
_entity.pdbx_description
1 polymer ?
#
loop_
_entity_poly.entity_id
_entity_poly.type
_entity_poly.pdbx_seq_one_letter_code
_entity_poly.pdbx_strand_id
1 'polypeptide(L)'
;MVTNRRSGMLEDSTAAGLPRRGRHRRGRPRRLQPYAWLGAGAVGFGLGAAALTGAGSAHADESAADPSSSSASSVSSSEDANESRAVSSGADPDDATEDRDPPESEAPESQADTDDSATAEAAVPEETATETDIVDGGGRRAHPGSDAESRAAAVEDLQDDDAATVDLPTDVGGSAAANTEPTAVLSWQSSPGWLTGRVTGRIRAADPDGDRLTYAGTATTGTVAVTSWGSFTYTPSAAARHAAAATDVTPVRATDTFDITVSDGWGGIVAVPVTVRIRPANSAPAWLRSTVAAPDPATGQVTGRVTATDRDGDVFTYTAAAPSEGAVTVHADGSFTYHPSDAARRRAASTWYTDTDSFRVLLDDGHGATRAITVRVRIAPHNSAPVSGTPTYGPPDPSTGAIGGSVTATDPDGDRITYRLSAPPHRGALVVTGDGRFTYTPTPVARHAAATGRVDSTTDAATVEAGDSLGALTSIPLTFTILPANSVPTSLRATVGQPDSTTGVVTGAVTADDADGDPLTYSGSTVTVKGAVSVAAAGTFVYTPTANARQNAQAPDATAADRADSFVVTVDDGHGGMATLPVTVAIGSVPVPDPPDPPPPPGALPAFPGAEGFGSLATGGRGGSVVYVTNTNAAGPGSLQWAIDQPGAKYILFKVSGVIDTQIHLTNGDVTIAGQTSPGGITIRGLVTDESPYQDQAVRAPADFAENWILQHIRIRPGLNGPSDDGLRIRYTRNAVLDHVSIGNATDEAVEISYSNNVTIQNSIIAETLGGHSFYGGVLMNYSNPAHGFGLDNIALHHNVINRIEGRLPEGSRESLAAAYSTMNLELSNNLYWDPRFFIALGPNTNIVTDSSGNPYPIYWNLNAVNNYFRTGPQFPYGMFDDQILRVVGNTLYVSGNRMSSYPSRSDYELFYCCNDFASVSNPDDSSHRAQKLSARHPFPAITYTPTEMLRAVLRDRAGAWPRDPMDIRLLESVAGDTISPADPATNPAGDALLPPYTGAAPAAPPDTDGDGMPDAWEVGKGLNPLSANHNATTLSLLGYTDLEVYLHELSASLVDPARALG
;
A
#
# COMPACT_ATOMS: atom_id res chain seq x y z
N MET A 1 17.28 -29.33 -79.32
CA MET A 1 17.40 -30.76 -78.94
C MET A 1 16.41 -30.99 -77.79
N VAL A 2 15.48 -31.96 -77.76
CA VAL A 2 15.40 -33.35 -78.25
C VAL A 2 15.76 -34.41 -77.18
N THR A 3 14.82 -34.60 -76.25
CA THR A 3 14.26 -35.88 -75.73
C THR A 3 15.03 -36.86 -74.80
N ASN A 4 14.23 -37.50 -73.92
CA ASN A 4 14.27 -38.94 -73.49
C ASN A 4 15.40 -39.40 -72.51
N ARG A 5 15.29 -40.49 -71.70
CA ARG A 5 14.21 -41.48 -71.35
C ARG A 5 14.60 -42.42 -70.17
N ARG A 6 13.61 -42.87 -69.36
CA ARG A 6 13.42 -44.25 -68.77
C ARG A 6 14.52 -44.87 -67.85
N SER A 7 14.36 -46.04 -67.19
CA SER A 7 13.23 -46.74 -66.50
C SER A 7 13.66 -48.17 -66.04
N GLY A 8 13.07 -48.69 -64.94
CA GLY A 8 13.14 -50.10 -64.44
C GLY A 8 12.51 -50.17 -63.02
N MET A 9 11.71 -51.13 -62.54
CA MET A 9 11.29 -52.51 -62.94
C MET A 9 12.43 -53.54 -62.98
N LEU A 10 12.29 -54.79 -62.47
CA LEU A 10 11.23 -55.58 -61.77
C LEU A 10 11.95 -56.55 -60.78
N GLU A 11 11.38 -57.37 -59.86
CA GLU A 11 10.50 -58.57 -59.97
C GLU A 11 10.63 -59.36 -58.60
N ASP A 12 10.12 -60.58 -58.37
CA ASP A 12 8.76 -60.97 -57.92
C ASP A 12 8.82 -62.31 -57.09
N SER A 13 7.66 -62.95 -56.78
CA SER A 13 7.38 -64.22 -56.06
C SER A 13 7.24 -64.12 -54.52
N THR A 14 6.17 -64.56 -53.81
CA THR A 14 5.05 -65.54 -53.98
C THR A 14 5.43 -67.02 -53.84
N ALA A 15 4.61 -67.96 -53.32
CA ALA A 15 3.22 -67.98 -52.80
C ALA A 15 3.12 -69.05 -51.65
N ALA A 16 1.99 -69.53 -51.06
CA ALA A 16 0.53 -69.39 -51.22
C ALA A 16 -0.20 -69.86 -49.91
N GLY A 17 -1.53 -69.69 -49.78
CA GLY A 17 -2.34 -70.38 -48.73
C GLY A 17 -3.78 -69.85 -48.53
N LEU A 18 -4.81 -70.64 -48.89
CA LEU A 18 -6.26 -70.34 -48.86
C LEU A 18 -7.07 -71.68 -48.92
N PRO A 19 -8.43 -71.77 -48.79
CA PRO A 19 -9.45 -70.70 -48.81
C PRO A 19 -10.64 -70.80 -47.79
N ARG A 20 -11.58 -69.83 -47.90
CA ARG A 20 -13.00 -69.83 -47.41
C ARG A 20 -13.24 -69.57 -45.90
N ARG A 21 -14.32 -68.89 -45.47
CA ARG A 21 -15.29 -67.98 -46.14
C ARG A 21 -16.00 -67.12 -45.08
N GLY A 22 -16.23 -65.83 -45.33
CA GLY A 22 -17.11 -65.01 -44.47
C GLY A 22 -17.20 -63.54 -44.89
N ARG A 23 -18.37 -63.08 -45.34
CA ARG A 23 -18.71 -61.67 -45.58
C ARG A 23 -20.23 -61.52 -45.75
N HIS A 24 -20.84 -60.53 -45.10
CA HIS A 24 -21.86 -59.67 -45.72
C HIS A 24 -22.04 -58.36 -44.90
N ARG A 25 -22.53 -57.29 -45.56
CA ARG A 25 -22.77 -55.97 -44.96
C ARG A 25 -24.26 -55.74 -44.67
N ARG A 26 -24.58 -55.03 -43.57
CA ARG A 26 -25.39 -53.76 -43.51
C ARG A 26 -25.98 -53.54 -42.10
N GLY A 27 -26.05 -52.30 -41.64
CA GLY A 27 -26.75 -51.95 -40.38
C GLY A 27 -26.47 -50.53 -39.83
N ARG A 28 -27.30 -49.55 -40.22
CA ARG A 28 -27.59 -48.28 -39.51
C ARG A 28 -29.11 -48.17 -39.49
N PRO A 29 -29.79 -47.66 -38.43
CA PRO A 29 -30.08 -46.22 -38.43
C PRO A 29 -30.31 -45.53 -37.04
N ARG A 30 -30.28 -44.19 -37.06
CA ARG A 30 -30.99 -43.17 -36.23
C ARG A 30 -31.00 -43.30 -34.68
N ARG A 31 -30.62 -42.30 -33.86
CA ARG A 31 -30.89 -40.83 -33.81
C ARG A 31 -32.25 -40.46 -33.22
N LEU A 32 -32.23 -39.86 -32.02
CA LEU A 32 -33.19 -38.85 -31.50
C LEU A 32 -32.54 -38.06 -30.33
N GLN A 33 -32.90 -36.78 -30.18
CA GLN A 33 -32.71 -35.92 -28.99
C GLN A 33 -34.10 -35.42 -28.56
N PRO A 34 -34.25 -34.80 -27.37
CA PRO A 34 -34.27 -33.32 -27.33
C PRO A 34 -33.59 -32.64 -26.09
N TYR A 35 -32.95 -31.48 -26.36
CA TYR A 35 -32.82 -30.23 -25.57
C TYR A 35 -32.20 -30.09 -24.15
N ALA A 36 -31.46 -28.97 -24.00
CA ALA A 36 -31.04 -28.18 -22.80
C ALA A 36 -30.15 -28.84 -21.72
N TRP A 37 -29.02 -28.30 -21.21
CA TRP A 37 -28.54 -26.91 -20.88
C TRP A 37 -29.24 -26.28 -19.66
N LEU A 38 -28.58 -25.63 -18.68
CA LEU A 38 -27.15 -25.36 -18.38
C LEU A 38 -27.02 -25.24 -16.83
N GLY A 39 -25.84 -25.46 -16.24
CA GLY A 39 -25.57 -25.09 -14.85
C GLY A 39 -24.09 -25.23 -14.45
N ALA A 40 -23.42 -24.10 -14.22
CA ALA A 40 -22.09 -24.02 -13.63
C ALA A 40 -22.15 -23.18 -12.34
N GLY A 41 -21.26 -23.43 -11.39
CA GLY A 41 -21.19 -22.68 -10.14
C GLY A 41 -19.83 -22.80 -9.48
N ALA A 42 -19.20 -21.65 -9.23
CA ALA A 42 -17.96 -21.52 -8.49
C ALA A 42 -18.07 -20.28 -7.58
N VAL A 43 -17.70 -20.44 -6.30
CA VAL A 43 -17.59 -19.38 -5.29
C VAL A 43 -16.41 -19.75 -4.39
N GLY A 44 -15.70 -18.77 -3.84
CA GLY A 44 -14.56 -18.99 -2.97
C GLY A 44 -14.40 -17.89 -1.91
N PHE A 45 -13.14 -17.68 -1.50
CA PHE A 45 -12.66 -16.72 -0.50
C PHE A 45 -13.01 -16.97 0.98
N GLY A 46 -12.01 -16.66 1.82
CA GLY A 46 -12.10 -16.42 3.26
C GLY A 46 -11.22 -15.22 3.60
N LEU A 47 -11.61 -14.43 4.59
CA LEU A 47 -11.04 -13.11 4.91
C LEU A 47 -10.05 -13.14 6.08
N GLY A 48 -9.26 -12.07 6.23
CA GLY A 48 -8.43 -11.84 7.41
C GLY A 48 -7.76 -10.46 7.42
N ALA A 49 -8.47 -9.41 7.86
CA ALA A 49 -7.89 -8.09 8.14
C ALA A 49 -8.72 -7.31 9.19
N ALA A 50 -8.02 -6.63 10.10
CA ALA A 50 -8.52 -5.77 11.19
C ALA A 50 -7.33 -4.95 11.73
N ALA A 51 -7.42 -3.71 12.22
CA ALA A 51 -8.52 -2.72 12.25
C ALA A 51 -7.90 -1.31 12.50
N LEU A 52 -8.75 -0.34 12.91
CA LEU A 52 -8.43 0.99 13.47
C LEU A 52 -8.05 2.13 12.48
N THR A 53 -8.98 3.07 12.34
CA THR A 53 -8.70 4.50 12.16
C THR A 53 -9.37 5.29 13.30
N GLY A 54 -8.77 6.41 13.70
CA GLY A 54 -9.32 7.31 14.73
C GLY A 54 -9.78 8.63 14.11
N ALA A 55 -10.85 9.22 14.64
CA ALA A 55 -11.44 10.45 14.09
C ALA A 55 -10.85 11.73 14.69
N GLY A 56 -10.85 12.81 13.91
CA GLY A 56 -10.59 14.19 14.34
C GLY A 56 -11.52 15.14 13.60
N SER A 57 -12.25 16.00 14.31
CA SER A 57 -13.35 16.82 13.77
C SER A 57 -12.95 18.27 13.51
N ALA A 58 -13.54 18.92 12.51
CA ALA A 58 -13.55 20.38 12.34
C ALA A 58 -14.87 20.85 11.72
N HIS A 59 -15.32 22.05 12.10
CA HIS A 59 -16.51 22.70 11.53
C HIS A 59 -16.18 23.53 10.28
N ALA A 60 -17.14 23.63 9.37
CA ALA A 60 -17.48 24.87 8.67
C ALA A 60 -19.02 24.92 8.48
N ASP A 61 -19.58 26.12 8.43
CA ASP A 61 -21.03 26.40 8.30
C ASP A 61 -21.19 27.67 7.44
N GLU A 62 -22.12 27.65 6.47
CA GLU A 62 -22.65 28.74 5.63
C GLU A 62 -23.49 28.11 4.48
N SER A 63 -24.51 28.74 3.87
CA SER A 63 -25.43 29.80 4.32
C SER A 63 -26.64 29.92 3.37
N ALA A 64 -27.83 30.27 3.90
CA ALA A 64 -28.97 30.94 3.23
C ALA A 64 -30.14 31.04 4.25
N ALA A 65 -30.60 32.20 4.76
CA ALA A 65 -31.11 33.43 4.15
C ALA A 65 -32.65 33.45 4.02
N ASP A 66 -33.30 34.35 4.76
CA ASP A 66 -34.75 34.61 4.79
C ASP A 66 -34.98 36.14 4.90
N PRO A 67 -35.91 36.79 4.15
CA PRO A 67 -35.96 38.25 4.04
C PRO A 67 -37.20 38.91 4.70
N SER A 68 -37.03 40.11 5.27
CA SER A 68 -37.89 41.29 4.95
C SER A 68 -37.68 42.54 5.85
N SER A 69 -37.72 43.72 5.21
CA SER A 69 -38.05 45.04 5.81
C SER A 69 -37.03 45.66 6.81
N SER A 70 -36.92 46.97 7.01
CA SER A 70 -37.58 48.16 6.44
C SER A 70 -36.71 49.43 6.53
N SER A 71 -36.88 50.38 5.60
CA SER A 71 -36.79 51.88 5.70
C SER A 71 -35.95 52.61 6.77
N ALA A 72 -35.41 53.83 6.55
CA ALA A 72 -35.12 54.64 5.35
C ALA A 72 -34.51 56.02 5.76
N SER A 73 -33.69 56.62 4.87
CA SER A 73 -33.40 58.08 4.81
C SER A 73 -32.52 58.68 5.96
N SER A 74 -31.89 59.86 5.87
CA SER A 74 -31.90 60.95 4.86
C SER A 74 -30.64 61.87 4.96
N VAL A 75 -30.23 62.51 3.83
CA VAL A 75 -29.67 63.91 3.71
C VAL A 75 -28.31 64.24 4.39
N SER A 76 -27.45 65.18 3.93
CA SER A 76 -26.91 65.59 2.59
C SER A 76 -25.74 66.61 2.79
N SER A 77 -24.90 66.86 1.76
CA SER A 77 -24.12 68.13 1.49
C SER A 77 -23.16 68.76 2.55
N SER A 78 -22.05 69.45 2.23
CA SER A 78 -21.25 69.63 0.98
C SER A 78 -19.92 70.40 1.27
N GLU A 79 -19.03 70.44 0.27
CA GLU A 79 -18.04 71.51 -0.09
C GLU A 79 -16.86 71.96 0.83
N ASP A 80 -15.64 71.69 0.32
CA ASP A 80 -14.53 72.62 -0.01
C ASP A 80 -13.74 73.47 1.03
N ALA A 81 -12.50 73.02 1.27
CA ALA A 81 -11.21 73.63 0.86
C ALA A 81 -10.61 74.94 1.50
N ASN A 82 -9.36 74.76 1.99
CA ASN A 82 -8.12 75.52 1.69
C ASN A 82 -7.37 76.39 2.75
N GLU A 83 -6.04 76.17 2.80
CA GLU A 83 -4.85 76.93 3.32
C GLU A 83 -4.90 78.08 4.36
N SER A 84 -3.93 78.06 5.32
CA SER A 84 -2.82 79.06 5.43
C SER A 84 -1.82 78.76 6.59
N ARG A 85 -0.71 79.54 6.72
CA ARG A 85 0.52 79.24 7.53
C ARG A 85 0.83 80.25 8.66
N ALA A 86 1.47 79.79 9.76
CA ALA A 86 2.28 80.59 10.73
C ALA A 86 3.15 79.69 11.69
N VAL A 87 3.95 80.22 12.65
CA VAL A 87 5.36 80.65 12.44
C VAL A 87 6.21 80.73 13.75
N SER A 88 7.44 80.14 13.76
CA SER A 88 8.59 80.36 14.70
C SER A 88 8.43 79.95 16.20
N SER A 89 9.46 79.90 17.09
CA SER A 89 10.90 80.33 17.05
C SER A 89 11.86 79.66 18.08
N GLY A 90 13.12 79.34 17.67
CA GLY A 90 14.38 79.37 18.48
C GLY A 90 14.63 78.34 19.62
N ALA A 91 15.83 78.22 20.22
CA ALA A 91 17.23 78.56 19.85
C ALA A 91 18.26 77.92 20.83
N ASP A 92 19.54 77.82 20.44
CA ASP A 92 20.71 77.20 21.15
C ASP A 92 21.42 78.18 22.15
N PRO A 93 22.48 77.86 22.98
CA PRO A 93 23.77 77.23 22.55
C PRO A 93 24.67 76.45 23.60
N ASP A 94 25.89 76.09 23.15
CA ASP A 94 27.21 75.91 23.85
C ASP A 94 27.76 74.50 24.25
N ASP A 95 28.67 73.98 23.40
CA ASP A 95 30.08 73.50 23.64
C ASP A 95 30.41 72.50 24.80
N ALA A 96 31.26 71.46 24.70
CA ALA A 96 32.23 70.92 23.71
C ALA A 96 32.55 69.42 24.08
N THR A 97 33.38 68.57 23.44
CA THR A 97 34.27 68.50 22.23
C THR A 97 33.98 67.15 21.48
N GLU A 98 34.70 66.57 20.50
CA GLU A 98 35.99 66.84 19.81
C GLU A 98 35.95 66.42 18.31
N ASP A 99 36.99 65.78 17.72
CA ASP A 99 37.35 66.06 16.31
C ASP A 99 37.96 64.89 15.44
N ARG A 100 37.64 64.90 14.12
CA ARG A 100 38.30 64.31 12.90
C ARG A 100 37.98 62.89 12.32
N ASP A 101 37.73 62.88 11.01
CA ASP A 101 37.67 61.75 10.03
C ASP A 101 38.95 61.68 9.12
N PRO A 102 39.04 60.95 7.95
CA PRO A 102 38.42 59.72 7.41
C PRO A 102 39.55 58.68 7.05
N PRO A 103 39.74 57.96 5.89
CA PRO A 103 38.90 57.52 4.74
C PRO A 103 39.14 56.05 4.21
N GLU A 104 38.62 55.75 2.99
CA GLU A 104 39.12 54.83 1.91
C GLU A 104 39.03 53.26 1.95
N SER A 105 38.06 52.74 1.17
CA SER A 105 38.11 51.77 0.03
C SER A 105 38.89 50.42 -0.01
N GLU A 106 38.16 49.41 -0.54
CA GLU A 106 38.58 48.26 -1.41
C GLU A 106 39.22 46.96 -0.80
N ALA A 107 39.36 45.93 -1.66
CA ALA A 107 39.49 44.48 -1.37
C ALA A 107 40.91 43.93 -1.79
N PRO A 108 41.24 42.62 -2.04
CA PRO A 108 40.45 41.35 -2.07
C PRO A 108 41.15 40.04 -1.54
N GLU A 109 40.47 38.89 -1.70
CA GLU A 109 40.92 37.51 -2.08
C GLU A 109 42.01 36.64 -1.35
N SER A 110 41.66 35.34 -1.28
CA SER A 110 42.48 34.11 -1.54
C SER A 110 43.10 33.23 -0.41
N GLN A 111 42.59 31.97 -0.39
CA GLN A 111 43.19 30.61 -0.16
C GLN A 111 44.31 30.27 0.86
N ALA A 112 44.32 28.96 1.21
CA ALA A 112 45.40 28.12 1.78
C ALA A 112 45.73 28.28 3.30
N ASP A 113 46.10 27.23 4.06
CA ASP A 113 45.96 25.76 3.95
C ASP A 113 46.29 25.11 5.35
N THR A 114 46.19 23.80 5.48
CA THR A 114 46.76 22.91 6.52
C THR A 114 46.27 22.99 7.99
N ASP A 115 45.44 22.01 8.36
CA ASP A 115 45.77 20.81 9.16
C ASP A 115 46.29 20.85 10.64
N ASP A 116 45.81 19.83 11.36
CA ASP A 116 46.37 19.02 12.46
C ASP A 116 46.61 19.48 13.95
N SER A 117 45.88 18.77 14.82
CA SER A 117 46.17 18.12 16.13
C SER A 117 46.78 18.75 17.43
N ALA A 118 46.26 18.18 18.54
CA ALA A 118 46.99 17.55 19.68
C ALA A 118 47.43 18.33 20.97
N THR A 119 46.68 18.08 22.05
CA THR A 119 47.15 17.69 23.43
C THR A 119 47.92 18.71 24.31
N ALA A 120 48.00 18.62 25.65
CA ALA A 120 47.45 17.69 26.68
C ALA A 120 46.80 18.53 27.84
N GLU A 121 46.57 18.17 29.11
CA GLU A 121 46.78 17.02 30.06
C GLU A 121 45.74 17.26 31.24
N ALA A 122 45.55 16.55 32.37
CA ALA A 122 46.16 15.42 33.12
C ALA A 122 45.15 14.83 34.16
N ALA A 123 45.59 13.83 34.95
CA ALA A 123 45.13 13.41 36.30
C ALA A 123 43.59 13.36 36.61
N VAL A 124 42.84 12.24 36.62
CA VAL A 124 43.07 10.83 37.11
C VAL A 124 43.18 10.78 38.65
N PRO A 125 42.53 9.87 39.45
CA PRO A 125 42.18 8.44 39.19
C PRO A 125 40.70 7.98 39.45
N GLU A 126 40.08 7.07 38.66
CA GLU A 126 40.01 5.56 38.68
C GLU A 126 38.91 4.98 39.62
N GLU A 127 38.21 3.85 39.42
CA GLU A 127 38.16 2.68 38.47
C GLU A 127 36.68 2.10 38.55
N THR A 128 36.08 1.07 37.90
CA THR A 128 36.20 0.08 36.78
C THR A 128 34.71 -0.35 36.45
N ALA A 129 34.19 -0.89 35.33
CA ALA A 129 34.59 -1.79 34.23
C ALA A 129 34.58 -3.33 34.57
N THR A 130 34.16 -4.31 33.74
CA THR A 130 33.68 -4.34 32.33
C THR A 130 32.77 -5.58 32.03
N GLU A 131 32.48 -5.87 30.74
CA GLU A 131 31.79 -7.05 30.15
C GLU A 131 32.68 -8.36 30.15
N THR A 132 32.51 -9.49 29.42
CA THR A 132 31.73 -9.86 28.19
C THR A 132 31.53 -11.39 27.97
N ASP A 133 30.34 -11.79 27.50
CA ASP A 133 29.92 -12.64 26.33
C ASP A 133 30.69 -13.90 25.74
N ILE A 134 29.95 -14.68 24.91
CA ILE A 134 30.31 -15.61 23.78
C ILE A 134 30.33 -17.17 23.95
N VAL A 135 29.29 -17.84 23.37
CA VAL A 135 29.22 -19.07 22.49
C VAL A 135 29.89 -20.41 22.97
N ASP A 136 29.32 -21.64 22.88
CA ASP A 136 28.44 -22.37 21.91
C ASP A 136 27.64 -23.54 22.60
N GLY A 137 26.88 -24.39 21.89
CA GLY A 137 26.76 -25.81 22.33
C GLY A 137 25.60 -26.73 21.88
N GLY A 138 24.41 -26.22 21.55
CA GLY A 138 23.29 -27.00 20.97
C GLY A 138 22.61 -28.11 21.82
N GLY A 139 21.63 -28.83 21.22
CA GLY A 139 21.04 -30.07 21.77
C GLY A 139 19.51 -30.09 22.02
N ARG A 140 18.69 -30.48 21.03
CA ARG A 140 17.24 -30.77 21.20
C ARG A 140 16.98 -32.23 21.63
N ARG A 141 16.10 -32.48 22.63
CA ARG A 141 15.11 -33.60 22.62
C ARG A 141 14.14 -33.68 23.84
N ALA A 142 12.85 -33.69 23.52
CA ALA A 142 11.71 -34.49 24.03
C ALA A 142 11.44 -34.76 25.54
N HIS A 143 10.15 -34.62 25.90
CA HIS A 143 9.39 -35.29 26.99
C HIS A 143 9.49 -36.84 26.97
N PRO A 144 8.99 -37.62 27.99
CA PRO A 144 8.18 -37.26 29.17
C PRO A 144 8.89 -37.68 30.51
N GLY A 145 8.27 -38.01 31.67
CA GLY A 145 6.86 -38.16 32.08
C GLY A 145 6.67 -38.74 33.51
N SER A 146 5.40 -38.83 33.94
CA SER A 146 4.81 -39.73 34.97
C SER A 146 5.49 -39.95 36.34
N ASP A 147 4.81 -39.45 37.38
CA ASP A 147 4.22 -40.21 38.51
C ASP A 147 5.05 -40.92 39.63
N ALA A 148 4.57 -40.65 40.86
CA ALA A 148 4.31 -41.59 41.98
C ALA A 148 5.42 -42.03 42.99
N GLU A 149 5.12 -41.69 44.25
CA GLU A 149 5.14 -42.57 45.45
C GLU A 149 6.45 -43.14 46.07
N SER A 150 6.80 -42.56 47.23
CA SER A 150 6.75 -43.21 48.56
C SER A 150 8.04 -43.56 49.35
N ARG A 151 7.89 -43.44 50.69
CA ARG A 151 8.58 -44.14 51.80
C ARG A 151 10.10 -43.96 52.00
N ALA A 152 10.45 -43.55 53.23
CA ALA A 152 11.81 -43.60 53.80
C ALA A 152 11.82 -44.41 55.11
N ALA A 153 12.93 -45.12 55.41
CA ALA A 153 13.21 -45.83 56.67
C ALA A 153 14.70 -46.24 56.78
N ALA A 154 15.20 -46.48 58.01
CA ALA A 154 16.57 -46.92 58.41
C ALA A 154 17.71 -45.85 58.21
N VAL A 155 18.69 -45.60 59.11
CA VAL A 155 19.55 -46.41 60.05
C VAL A 155 20.70 -47.10 59.27
N GLU A 156 22.01 -47.12 59.63
CA GLU A 156 22.89 -46.95 60.84
C GLU A 156 24.13 -46.04 60.47
N ASP A 157 24.89 -45.29 61.29
CA ASP A 157 25.79 -45.50 62.48
C ASP A 157 27.32 -45.62 62.17
N LEU A 158 28.18 -45.38 63.19
CA LEU A 158 29.62 -45.69 63.43
C LEU A 158 30.73 -44.60 63.33
N GLN A 159 31.33 -44.30 64.52
CA GLN A 159 32.79 -44.25 64.88
C GLN A 159 33.76 -43.21 64.24
N ASP A 160 34.94 -42.83 64.79
CA ASP A 160 35.75 -43.13 66.02
C ASP A 160 36.24 -41.77 66.63
N ASP A 161 36.52 -41.54 67.93
CA ASP A 161 37.46 -42.12 68.92
C ASP A 161 38.92 -41.58 68.85
N ASP A 162 39.41 -40.90 69.91
CA ASP A 162 40.75 -41.09 70.55
C ASP A 162 40.93 -40.23 71.84
N ALA A 163 41.91 -40.54 72.70
CA ALA A 163 42.05 -40.00 74.07
C ALA A 163 43.46 -39.52 74.48
N ALA A 164 43.56 -38.74 75.57
CA ALA A 164 44.84 -38.36 76.19
C ALA A 164 44.75 -38.20 77.72
N THR A 165 45.68 -38.83 78.46
CA THR A 165 45.79 -38.80 79.93
C THR A 165 46.94 -37.91 80.43
N VAL A 166 46.80 -37.32 81.61
CA VAL A 166 47.92 -36.70 82.37
C VAL A 166 47.91 -37.25 83.80
N ASP A 167 49.11 -37.53 84.34
CA ASP A 167 49.34 -38.28 85.58
C ASP A 167 49.52 -37.38 86.82
N LEU A 168 49.37 -37.95 88.03
CA LEU A 168 49.46 -37.26 89.32
C LEU A 168 50.70 -37.68 90.13
N PRO A 169 51.42 -36.73 90.76
CA PRO A 169 52.50 -37.07 91.70
C PRO A 169 51.93 -37.48 93.07
N THR A 170 52.37 -38.62 93.61
CA THR A 170 52.05 -39.10 94.95
C THR A 170 53.08 -38.65 95.99
N ASP A 171 52.65 -38.14 97.15
CA ASP A 171 53.35 -38.43 98.43
C ASP A 171 52.47 -38.22 99.69
N VAL A 172 52.89 -38.87 100.79
CA VAL A 172 52.50 -38.80 102.21
C VAL A 172 51.00 -38.72 102.56
N GLY A 173 50.49 -39.76 103.21
CA GLY A 173 49.10 -39.83 103.68
C GLY A 173 48.80 -39.08 104.98
N GLY A 174 47.62 -38.48 105.03
CA GLY A 174 46.88 -38.10 106.23
C GLY A 174 45.38 -38.31 105.97
N SER A 175 44.62 -38.84 106.94
CA SER A 175 43.23 -39.26 106.70
C SER A 175 42.26 -38.07 106.62
N ALA A 176 42.00 -37.59 105.41
CA ALA A 176 40.80 -36.81 105.12
C ALA A 176 39.55 -37.72 105.13
N ALA A 177 38.39 -37.16 105.47
CA ALA A 177 37.11 -37.81 105.24
C ALA A 177 36.78 -37.79 103.73
N ALA A 178 35.97 -38.74 103.26
CA ALA A 178 35.43 -38.71 101.91
C ALA A 178 34.26 -37.73 101.85
N ASN A 179 34.24 -36.86 100.84
CA ASN A 179 33.15 -35.93 100.58
C ASN A 179 31.84 -36.67 100.27
N THR A 180 30.72 -36.22 100.83
CA THR A 180 29.40 -36.85 100.67
C THR A 180 28.50 -36.00 99.77
N GLU A 181 27.90 -36.59 98.74
CA GLU A 181 27.07 -35.83 97.79
C GLU A 181 25.89 -35.09 98.46
N PRO A 182 25.56 -33.88 97.98
CA PRO A 182 24.47 -33.10 98.53
C PRO A 182 23.10 -33.73 98.24
N THR A 183 22.24 -33.79 99.26
CA THR A 183 20.86 -34.27 99.09
C THR A 183 19.96 -33.12 98.63
N ALA A 184 19.17 -33.31 97.57
CA ALA A 184 18.26 -32.28 97.05
C ALA A 184 16.88 -32.84 96.65
N VAL A 185 15.82 -32.05 96.93
CA VAL A 185 14.44 -32.37 96.52
C VAL A 185 13.66 -31.12 96.11
N LEU A 186 12.72 -31.27 95.17
CA LEU A 186 11.75 -30.23 94.85
C LEU A 186 10.78 -30.08 96.04
N SER A 187 10.87 -28.98 96.78
CA SER A 187 10.09 -28.77 97.99
C SER A 187 8.66 -28.27 97.72
N TRP A 188 8.49 -27.44 96.69
CA TRP A 188 7.19 -27.01 96.16
C TRP A 188 7.37 -26.32 94.79
N GLN A 189 6.29 -26.23 94.02
CA GLN A 189 6.15 -25.32 92.88
C GLN A 189 4.70 -24.81 92.76
N SER A 190 4.52 -23.70 92.05
CA SER A 190 3.21 -23.07 91.80
C SER A 190 2.49 -23.70 90.61
N SER A 191 1.19 -23.44 90.50
CA SER A 191 0.51 -23.54 89.19
C SER A 191 0.99 -22.41 88.26
N PRO A 192 0.84 -22.57 86.92
CA PRO A 192 1.20 -21.53 85.96
C PRO A 192 0.33 -20.27 86.11
N GLY A 193 0.96 -19.10 86.20
CA GLY A 193 0.27 -17.82 86.34
C GLY A 193 -0.63 -17.51 85.13
N TRP A 194 -1.87 -17.08 85.39
CA TRP A 194 -2.91 -16.93 84.35
C TRP A 194 -2.48 -16.08 83.14
N LEU A 195 -1.89 -14.91 83.38
CA LEU A 195 -1.48 -13.98 82.32
C LEU A 195 -0.17 -14.40 81.64
N THR A 196 0.85 -14.75 82.43
CA THR A 196 2.25 -14.90 81.97
C THR A 196 2.68 -16.34 81.72
N GLY A 197 1.93 -17.34 82.19
CA GLY A 197 2.32 -18.75 82.17
C GLY A 197 3.46 -19.11 83.13
N ARG A 198 4.01 -18.16 83.90
CA ARG A 198 5.16 -18.39 84.81
C ARG A 198 4.83 -19.38 85.92
N VAL A 199 5.81 -20.23 86.25
CA VAL A 199 5.81 -21.11 87.42
C VAL A 199 6.96 -20.72 88.33
N THR A 200 6.74 -20.63 89.63
CA THR A 200 7.79 -20.44 90.63
C THR A 200 7.86 -21.65 91.55
N GLY A 201 9.03 -21.93 92.13
CA GLY A 201 9.19 -23.05 93.05
C GLY A 201 10.49 -23.00 93.82
N ARG A 202 10.79 -24.05 94.56
CA ARG A 202 12.03 -24.14 95.35
C ARG A 202 12.57 -25.55 95.49
N ILE A 203 13.83 -25.75 95.12
CA ILE A 203 14.64 -26.88 95.57
C ILE A 203 15.06 -26.64 97.02
N ARG A 204 14.88 -27.65 97.87
CA ARG A 204 15.52 -27.72 99.18
C ARG A 204 16.66 -28.73 99.07
N ALA A 205 17.88 -28.27 99.29
CA ALA A 205 19.04 -29.14 99.39
C ALA A 205 19.74 -28.98 100.75
N ALA A 206 20.48 -30.01 101.15
CA ALA A 206 21.30 -30.04 102.35
C ALA A 206 22.53 -30.91 102.10
N ASP A 207 23.67 -30.37 102.49
CA ASP A 207 24.98 -31.01 102.40
C ASP A 207 25.31 -31.75 103.70
N PRO A 208 25.80 -33.01 103.68
CA PRO A 208 26.12 -33.75 104.89
C PRO A 208 27.39 -33.26 105.60
N ASP A 209 28.40 -32.81 104.85
CA ASP A 209 29.69 -32.35 105.36
C ASP A 209 29.68 -30.83 105.66
N GLY A 210 28.73 -30.11 105.05
CA GLY A 210 28.37 -28.72 105.36
C GLY A 210 28.68 -27.72 104.25
N ASP A 211 28.97 -28.20 103.04
CA ASP A 211 29.54 -27.40 101.97
C ASP A 211 28.55 -26.46 101.24
N ARG A 212 29.12 -25.50 100.50
CA ARG A 212 28.37 -24.34 99.99
C ARG A 212 27.71 -24.62 98.64
N LEU A 213 26.50 -25.13 98.71
CA LEU A 213 25.69 -25.48 97.54
C LEU A 213 25.46 -24.34 96.53
N THR A 214 25.62 -24.67 95.25
CA THR A 214 25.29 -23.87 94.07
C THR A 214 24.13 -24.51 93.29
N TYR A 215 23.41 -23.74 92.46
CA TYR A 215 22.21 -24.19 91.75
C TYR A 215 22.20 -23.67 90.31
N ALA A 216 21.87 -24.54 89.34
CA ALA A 216 21.69 -24.17 87.93
C ALA A 216 20.52 -24.93 87.29
N GLY A 217 20.04 -24.48 86.13
CA GLY A 217 18.99 -25.17 85.38
C GLY A 217 18.61 -24.43 84.09
N THR A 218 18.26 -25.17 83.05
CA THR A 218 17.89 -24.67 81.71
C THR A 218 16.69 -25.46 81.19
N ALA A 219 15.82 -24.86 80.38
CA ALA A 219 14.63 -25.51 79.83
C ALA A 219 14.51 -25.29 78.32
N THR A 220 13.74 -26.14 77.64
CA THR A 220 13.70 -26.18 76.17
C THR A 220 12.62 -25.28 75.59
N THR A 221 11.47 -25.13 76.24
CA THR A 221 10.33 -24.34 75.72
C THR A 221 10.12 -23.01 76.45
N GLY A 222 11.00 -22.70 77.41
CA GLY A 222 11.01 -21.48 78.22
C GLY A 222 12.36 -21.23 78.88
N THR A 223 12.45 -20.21 79.74
CA THR A 223 13.66 -19.89 80.51
C THR A 223 13.50 -20.20 81.99
N VAL A 224 14.55 -20.72 82.62
CA VAL A 224 14.64 -20.98 84.06
C VAL A 224 15.67 -20.02 84.66
N ALA A 225 15.31 -19.36 85.75
CA ALA A 225 16.23 -18.60 86.58
C ALA A 225 16.21 -19.19 88.00
N VAL A 226 17.36 -19.63 88.51
CA VAL A 226 17.51 -20.20 89.86
C VAL A 226 18.37 -19.26 90.71
N THR A 227 18.02 -19.14 92.00
CA THR A 227 18.76 -18.35 92.98
C THR A 227 19.71 -19.23 93.81
N SER A 228 20.73 -18.62 94.42
CA SER A 228 21.70 -19.28 95.33
C SER A 228 21.11 -19.92 96.59
N TRP A 229 19.78 -19.92 96.74
CA TRP A 229 19.04 -20.48 97.88
C TRP A 229 17.97 -21.50 97.43
N GLY A 230 18.08 -22.00 96.20
CA GLY A 230 17.25 -23.05 95.60
C GLY A 230 15.91 -22.59 95.03
N SER A 231 15.49 -21.34 95.21
CA SER A 231 14.24 -20.82 94.63
C SER A 231 14.40 -20.55 93.14
N PHE A 232 13.46 -20.99 92.31
CA PHE A 232 13.48 -20.86 90.86
C PHE A 232 12.22 -20.18 90.28
N THR A 233 12.35 -19.67 89.06
CA THR A 233 11.23 -19.20 88.23
C THR A 233 11.40 -19.72 86.80
N TYR A 234 10.41 -20.46 86.32
CA TYR A 234 10.24 -20.84 84.92
C TYR A 234 9.33 -19.84 84.19
N THR A 235 9.70 -19.47 82.96
CA THR A 235 8.93 -18.59 82.07
C THR A 235 8.77 -19.26 80.70
N PRO A 236 7.57 -19.74 80.31
CA PRO A 236 7.38 -20.32 78.99
C PRO A 236 7.52 -19.26 77.89
N SER A 237 8.03 -19.66 76.73
CA SER A 237 8.10 -18.81 75.53
C SER A 237 6.70 -18.59 74.92
N ALA A 238 6.56 -17.55 74.08
CA ALA A 238 5.31 -17.30 73.36
C ALA A 238 4.94 -18.47 72.43
N ALA A 239 5.90 -18.95 71.64
CA ALA A 239 5.72 -20.10 70.74
C ALA A 239 5.25 -21.36 71.49
N ALA A 240 5.80 -21.66 72.67
CA ALA A 240 5.37 -22.80 73.47
C ALA A 240 3.93 -22.66 73.98
N ARG A 241 3.48 -21.43 74.30
CA ARG A 241 2.09 -21.18 74.73
C ARG A 241 1.08 -21.25 73.58
N HIS A 242 1.50 -20.89 72.37
CA HIS A 242 0.70 -21.03 71.15
C HIS A 242 0.64 -22.49 70.68
N ALA A 243 1.77 -23.22 70.66
CA ALA A 243 1.78 -24.67 70.39
C ALA A 243 0.97 -25.49 71.42
N ALA A 244 0.81 -25.01 72.65
CA ALA A 244 -0.07 -25.59 73.66
C ALA A 244 -1.58 -25.28 73.43
N ALA A 245 -1.92 -24.39 72.51
CA ALA A 245 -3.29 -24.01 72.16
C ALA A 245 -3.86 -24.75 70.92
N ALA A 246 -3.02 -25.46 70.18
CA ALA A 246 -3.41 -26.20 68.97
C ALA A 246 -4.53 -27.21 69.26
N THR A 247 -5.50 -27.36 68.36
CA THR A 247 -6.68 -28.22 68.60
C THR A 247 -6.36 -29.72 68.74
N ASP A 248 -5.12 -30.13 68.48
CA ASP A 248 -4.58 -31.49 68.57
C ASP A 248 -3.70 -31.76 69.83
N VAL A 249 -3.76 -30.91 70.89
CA VAL A 249 -2.81 -30.92 72.04
C VAL A 249 -2.39 -32.33 72.51
N THR A 250 -1.15 -32.71 72.23
CA THR A 250 -0.50 -33.84 72.88
C THR A 250 0.08 -33.41 74.25
N PRO A 251 0.20 -34.31 75.25
CA PRO A 251 0.75 -33.96 76.56
C PRO A 251 2.13 -33.29 76.50
N VAL A 252 2.95 -33.68 75.51
CA VAL A 252 4.29 -33.12 75.26
C VAL A 252 4.25 -31.63 74.90
N ARG A 253 3.20 -31.14 74.22
CA ARG A 253 3.03 -29.70 73.95
C ARG A 253 2.48 -28.91 75.16
N ALA A 254 1.93 -29.61 76.17
CA ALA A 254 1.29 -28.99 77.33
C ALA A 254 2.18 -28.94 78.60
N THR A 255 3.41 -29.46 78.55
CA THR A 255 4.36 -29.48 79.67
C THR A 255 5.79 -29.26 79.20
N ASP A 256 6.59 -28.56 80.01
CA ASP A 256 8.05 -28.54 79.90
C ASP A 256 8.63 -29.37 81.05
N THR A 257 9.82 -29.97 80.89
CA THR A 257 10.52 -30.70 81.94
C THR A 257 12.00 -30.44 81.84
N PHE A 258 12.58 -30.00 82.95
CA PHE A 258 13.98 -29.61 83.06
C PHE A 258 14.55 -30.02 84.40
N ASP A 259 15.85 -30.26 84.47
CA ASP A 259 16.55 -30.48 85.73
C ASP A 259 17.02 -29.17 86.35
N ILE A 260 16.96 -29.09 87.68
CA ILE A 260 17.76 -28.15 88.45
C ILE A 260 18.89 -28.94 89.10
N THR A 261 20.13 -28.67 88.68
CA THR A 261 21.32 -29.26 89.28
C THR A 261 21.72 -28.50 90.54
N VAL A 262 22.20 -29.24 91.53
CA VAL A 262 22.77 -28.72 92.78
C VAL A 262 24.15 -29.34 92.97
N SER A 263 25.17 -28.51 93.25
CA SER A 263 26.54 -28.99 93.46
C SER A 263 27.20 -28.34 94.67
N ASP A 264 27.99 -29.15 95.39
CA ASP A 264 28.82 -28.79 96.54
C ASP A 264 30.05 -27.92 96.19
N GLY A 265 30.57 -28.05 94.97
CA GLY A 265 31.83 -27.47 94.52
C GLY A 265 33.07 -28.37 94.70
N TRP A 266 32.89 -29.59 95.23
CA TRP A 266 33.96 -30.56 95.53
C TRP A 266 33.81 -31.90 94.80
N GLY A 267 32.65 -32.17 94.19
CA GLY A 267 32.45 -33.27 93.24
C GLY A 267 31.05 -33.87 93.24
N GLY A 268 30.28 -33.68 94.30
CA GLY A 268 28.89 -34.11 94.38
C GLY A 268 27.97 -33.22 93.55
N ILE A 269 27.17 -33.85 92.69
CA ILE A 269 26.18 -33.17 91.85
C ILE A 269 24.89 -33.98 91.83
N VAL A 270 23.80 -33.39 92.29
CA VAL A 270 22.45 -33.98 92.22
C VAL A 270 21.56 -33.20 91.25
N ALA A 271 20.90 -33.89 90.34
CA ALA A 271 19.89 -33.34 89.45
C ALA A 271 18.49 -33.56 90.02
N VAL A 272 17.67 -32.51 90.06
CA VAL A 272 16.27 -32.59 90.49
C VAL A 272 15.34 -32.27 89.31
N PRO A 273 14.59 -33.25 88.77
CA PRO A 273 13.68 -33.01 87.66
C PRO A 273 12.45 -32.21 88.09
N VAL A 274 12.11 -31.21 87.27
CA VAL A 274 11.00 -30.28 87.47
C VAL A 274 10.13 -30.27 86.21
N THR A 275 8.99 -30.97 86.26
CA THR A 275 7.94 -30.88 85.24
C THR A 275 6.98 -29.74 85.57
N VAL A 276 6.80 -28.82 84.62
CA VAL A 276 5.87 -27.69 84.69
C VAL A 276 4.80 -27.81 83.62
N ARG A 277 3.59 -27.31 83.88
CA ARG A 277 2.53 -27.20 82.85
C ARG A 277 2.68 -25.87 82.10
N ILE A 278 2.47 -25.89 80.79
CA ILE A 278 2.42 -24.69 79.95
C ILE A 278 0.96 -24.23 79.88
N ARG A 279 0.68 -22.95 80.16
CA ARG A 279 -0.68 -22.41 80.00
C ARG A 279 -0.87 -21.90 78.57
N PRO A 280 -1.85 -22.39 77.81
CA PRO A 280 -2.08 -21.96 76.43
C PRO A 280 -2.31 -20.43 76.29
N ALA A 281 -2.04 -19.92 75.09
CA ALA A 281 -2.48 -18.62 74.61
C ALA A 281 -2.49 -18.62 73.09
N ASN A 282 -3.56 -18.12 72.49
CA ASN A 282 -3.67 -17.93 71.04
C ASN A 282 -4.37 -16.59 70.73
N SER A 283 -4.05 -16.01 69.58
CA SER A 283 -4.73 -14.87 68.98
C SER A 283 -5.85 -15.35 68.05
N ALA A 284 -7.02 -14.72 68.11
CA ALA A 284 -8.12 -15.05 67.21
C ALA A 284 -8.04 -14.26 65.89
N PRO A 285 -8.44 -14.83 64.73
CA PRO A 285 -8.34 -14.20 63.42
C PRO A 285 -8.86 -12.75 63.40
N ALA A 286 -8.13 -11.84 62.76
CA ALA A 286 -8.39 -10.40 62.81
C ALA A 286 -8.53 -9.78 61.40
N TRP A 287 -9.01 -8.53 61.37
CA TRP A 287 -9.07 -7.70 60.15
C TRP A 287 -9.80 -8.32 58.94
N LEU A 288 -10.84 -9.14 59.20
CA LEU A 288 -11.64 -9.82 58.18
C LEU A 288 -12.20 -8.82 57.15
N ARG A 289 -12.02 -9.13 55.86
CA ARG A 289 -12.52 -8.37 54.70
C ARG A 289 -13.13 -9.31 53.67
N SER A 290 -14.04 -8.79 52.84
CA SER A 290 -14.61 -9.50 51.70
C SER A 290 -14.69 -8.59 50.47
N THR A 291 -14.22 -9.06 49.32
CA THR A 291 -14.48 -8.47 48.00
C THR A 291 -15.49 -9.32 47.25
N VAL A 292 -16.33 -8.66 46.43
CA VAL A 292 -17.41 -9.29 45.65
C VAL A 292 -17.45 -8.63 44.28
N ALA A 293 -17.50 -9.43 43.21
CA ALA A 293 -17.63 -8.95 41.84
C ALA A 293 -19.08 -8.54 41.51
N ALA A 294 -19.27 -7.89 40.35
CA ALA A 294 -20.60 -7.80 39.75
C ALA A 294 -21.05 -9.21 39.28
N PRO A 295 -22.36 -9.51 39.25
CA PRO A 295 -22.85 -10.76 38.68
C PRO A 295 -22.63 -10.80 37.16
N ASP A 296 -22.27 -11.98 36.66
CA ASP A 296 -22.30 -12.26 35.23
C ASP A 296 -23.76 -12.19 34.70
N PRO A 297 -24.05 -11.44 33.63
CA PRO A 297 -25.42 -11.20 33.19
C PRO A 297 -26.09 -12.41 32.55
N ALA A 298 -25.32 -13.33 31.94
CA ALA A 298 -25.86 -14.49 31.25
C ALA A 298 -26.19 -15.64 32.23
N THR A 299 -25.26 -15.93 33.14
CA THR A 299 -25.34 -17.06 34.10
C THR A 299 -25.85 -16.65 35.47
N GLY A 300 -25.70 -15.38 35.87
CA GLY A 300 -25.96 -14.89 37.22
C GLY A 300 -24.84 -15.19 38.23
N GLN A 301 -23.74 -15.85 37.82
CA GLN A 301 -22.64 -16.21 38.71
C GLN A 301 -21.96 -14.98 39.34
N VAL A 302 -21.61 -15.07 40.62
CA VAL A 302 -20.84 -14.03 41.35
C VAL A 302 -19.60 -14.66 41.96
N THR A 303 -18.45 -14.02 41.80
CA THR A 303 -17.17 -14.42 42.43
C THR A 303 -16.69 -13.40 43.45
N GLY A 304 -15.75 -13.79 44.29
CA GLY A 304 -15.12 -12.88 45.25
C GLY A 304 -14.09 -13.56 46.14
N ARG A 305 -13.64 -12.86 47.19
CA ARG A 305 -12.66 -13.39 48.14
C ARG A 305 -12.88 -12.86 49.55
N VAL A 306 -12.66 -13.71 50.54
CA VAL A 306 -12.53 -13.36 51.96
C VAL A 306 -11.05 -13.41 52.34
N THR A 307 -10.60 -12.43 53.12
CA THR A 307 -9.24 -12.40 53.68
C THR A 307 -9.27 -11.97 55.14
N ALA A 308 -8.24 -12.34 55.90
CA ALA A 308 -8.01 -11.95 57.29
C ALA A 308 -6.49 -11.93 57.55
N THR A 309 -6.08 -11.49 58.74
CA THR A 309 -4.73 -11.70 59.25
C THR A 309 -4.78 -12.25 60.67
N ASP A 310 -3.81 -13.07 61.04
CA ASP A 310 -3.59 -13.46 62.43
C ASP A 310 -2.29 -12.83 62.96
N ARG A 311 -2.15 -12.79 64.30
CA ARG A 311 -1.01 -12.21 65.01
C ARG A 311 0.08 -13.22 65.35
N ASP A 312 -0.28 -14.47 65.63
CA ASP A 312 0.67 -15.52 66.00
C ASP A 312 1.16 -16.29 64.75
N GLY A 313 0.36 -16.28 63.67
CA GLY A 313 0.79 -16.62 62.30
C GLY A 313 -0.09 -17.63 61.57
N ASP A 314 -1.29 -17.89 62.06
CA ASP A 314 -2.06 -19.09 61.69
C ASP A 314 -2.58 -19.15 60.25
N VAL A 315 -2.70 -20.40 59.76
CA VAL A 315 -3.26 -20.74 58.46
C VAL A 315 -4.75 -21.04 58.60
N PHE A 316 -5.60 -20.21 58.00
CA PHE A 316 -7.05 -20.35 58.14
C PHE A 316 -7.64 -21.49 57.31
N THR A 317 -8.52 -22.27 57.94
CA THR A 317 -9.49 -23.12 57.23
C THR A 317 -10.76 -22.32 56.97
N TYR A 318 -11.18 -22.22 55.70
CA TYR A 318 -12.40 -21.52 55.28
C TYR A 318 -13.57 -22.49 55.10
N THR A 319 -14.72 -22.17 55.67
CA THR A 319 -15.99 -22.88 55.42
C THR A 319 -17.13 -21.89 55.21
N ALA A 320 -18.14 -22.26 54.42
CA ALA A 320 -19.28 -21.41 54.13
C ALA A 320 -20.60 -22.17 54.37
N ALA A 321 -21.59 -21.48 54.93
CA ALA A 321 -22.97 -22.00 54.97
C ALA A 321 -23.65 -21.79 53.61
N ALA A 322 -24.51 -22.73 53.21
CA ALA A 322 -25.33 -22.58 52.01
C ALA A 322 -26.25 -21.33 52.15
N PRO A 323 -26.32 -20.46 51.12
CA PRO A 323 -27.19 -19.30 51.12
C PRO A 323 -28.66 -19.66 50.80
N SER A 324 -29.54 -18.66 50.81
CA SER A 324 -31.00 -18.84 50.70
C SER A 324 -31.50 -19.08 49.28
N GLU A 325 -30.90 -18.41 48.30
CA GLU A 325 -31.43 -18.27 46.94
C GLU A 325 -30.53 -18.96 45.88
N GLY A 326 -29.48 -19.64 46.32
CA GLY A 326 -28.45 -20.27 45.47
C GLY A 326 -27.52 -21.22 46.21
N ALA A 327 -26.37 -21.51 45.61
CA ALA A 327 -25.28 -22.29 46.19
C ALA A 327 -23.99 -21.47 46.29
N VAL A 328 -23.08 -21.84 47.19
CA VAL A 328 -21.74 -21.24 47.29
C VAL A 328 -20.67 -22.30 47.50
N THR A 329 -19.55 -22.14 46.81
CA THR A 329 -18.30 -22.88 47.04
C THR A 329 -17.26 -21.88 47.54
N VAL A 330 -16.58 -22.19 48.64
CA VAL A 330 -15.42 -21.46 49.15
C VAL A 330 -14.18 -22.34 49.03
N HIS A 331 -13.05 -21.73 48.67
CA HIS A 331 -11.78 -22.41 48.42
C HIS A 331 -10.78 -22.12 49.54
N ALA A 332 -9.73 -22.94 49.65
CA ALA A 332 -8.75 -22.87 50.74
C ALA A 332 -7.94 -21.56 50.78
N ASP A 333 -7.88 -20.80 49.68
CA ASP A 333 -7.24 -19.48 49.63
C ASP A 333 -8.17 -18.33 50.07
N GLY A 334 -9.40 -18.65 50.48
CA GLY A 334 -10.47 -17.70 50.82
C GLY A 334 -11.28 -17.18 49.63
N SER A 335 -10.99 -17.58 48.39
CA SER A 335 -11.83 -17.22 47.24
C SER A 335 -13.17 -17.97 47.27
N PHE A 336 -14.21 -17.43 46.62
CA PHE A 336 -15.51 -18.08 46.53
C PHE A 336 -16.17 -17.87 45.16
N THR A 337 -17.08 -18.80 44.83
CA THR A 337 -18.03 -18.70 43.72
C THR A 337 -19.44 -18.95 44.24
N TYR A 338 -20.38 -18.06 43.91
CA TYR A 338 -21.81 -18.15 44.19
C TYR A 338 -22.61 -18.35 42.88
N HIS A 339 -23.57 -19.26 42.92
CA HIS A 339 -24.49 -19.59 41.83
C HIS A 339 -25.94 -19.36 42.30
N PRO A 340 -26.65 -18.33 41.82
CA PRO A 340 -28.07 -18.17 42.13
C PRO A 340 -28.91 -19.26 41.46
N SER A 341 -30.04 -19.60 42.06
CA SER A 341 -31.03 -20.49 41.45
C SER A 341 -31.85 -19.78 40.36
N ASP A 342 -32.34 -20.53 39.37
CA ASP A 342 -33.20 -20.00 38.31
C ASP A 342 -34.49 -19.34 38.86
N ALA A 343 -34.99 -19.83 40.00
CA ALA A 343 -36.15 -19.25 40.68
C ALA A 343 -35.83 -17.84 41.21
N ALA A 344 -34.66 -17.67 41.83
CA ALA A 344 -34.16 -16.37 42.28
C ALA A 344 -33.86 -15.43 41.11
N ARG A 345 -33.27 -15.94 40.02
CA ARG A 345 -33.04 -15.15 38.80
C ARG A 345 -34.35 -14.68 38.15
N ARG A 346 -35.36 -15.53 38.02
CA ARG A 346 -36.69 -15.10 37.53
C ARG A 346 -37.37 -14.10 38.48
N ARG A 347 -37.18 -14.23 39.79
CA ARG A 347 -37.69 -13.25 40.77
C ARG A 347 -37.03 -11.88 40.61
N ALA A 348 -35.71 -11.83 40.41
CA ALA A 348 -34.93 -10.60 40.27
C ALA A 348 -35.34 -9.73 39.06
N ALA A 349 -35.98 -10.31 38.03
CA ALA A 349 -36.56 -9.56 36.92
C ALA A 349 -37.72 -8.66 37.39
N SER A 350 -38.53 -9.15 38.34
CA SER A 350 -39.69 -8.42 38.90
C SER A 350 -39.35 -7.35 39.95
N THR A 351 -38.08 -7.23 40.36
CA THR A 351 -37.64 -6.32 41.44
C THR A 351 -36.62 -5.27 40.98
N TRP A 352 -36.56 -5.00 39.66
CA TRP A 352 -35.68 -3.98 39.06
C TRP A 352 -34.21 -4.10 39.50
N TYR A 353 -33.65 -5.31 39.43
CA TYR A 353 -32.22 -5.59 39.70
C TYR A 353 -31.76 -5.26 41.14
N THR A 354 -32.69 -5.20 42.10
CA THR A 354 -32.37 -4.91 43.52
C THR A 354 -32.20 -6.16 44.39
N ASP A 355 -32.54 -7.34 43.88
CA ASP A 355 -32.43 -8.61 44.61
C ASP A 355 -30.98 -8.94 45.00
N THR A 356 -30.83 -9.39 46.25
CA THR A 356 -29.55 -9.80 46.85
C THR A 356 -29.74 -11.07 47.69
N ASP A 357 -28.66 -11.82 47.85
CA ASP A 357 -28.56 -12.97 48.77
C ASP A 357 -27.32 -12.80 49.67
N SER A 358 -27.20 -13.63 50.71
CA SER A 358 -26.04 -13.58 51.60
C SER A 358 -25.71 -14.90 52.26
N PHE A 359 -24.41 -15.17 52.41
CA PHE A 359 -23.87 -16.31 53.16
C PHE A 359 -22.84 -15.83 54.18
N ARG A 360 -22.52 -16.72 55.12
CA ARG A 360 -21.52 -16.50 56.15
C ARG A 360 -20.32 -17.40 55.90
N VAL A 361 -19.13 -16.81 55.78
CA VAL A 361 -17.85 -17.53 55.70
C VAL A 361 -17.21 -17.52 57.08
N LEU A 362 -16.92 -18.70 57.61
CA LEU A 362 -16.22 -18.97 58.86
C LEU A 362 -14.74 -19.28 58.56
N LEU A 363 -13.87 -18.68 59.36
CA LEU A 363 -12.43 -18.89 59.39
C LEU A 363 -12.07 -19.53 60.73
N ASP A 364 -11.36 -20.65 60.69
CA ASP A 364 -10.82 -21.36 61.85
C ASP A 364 -9.29 -21.32 61.80
N ASP A 365 -8.64 -20.99 62.92
CA ASP A 365 -7.18 -20.88 63.04
C ASP A 365 -6.49 -22.21 63.40
N GLY A 366 -7.25 -23.26 63.74
CA GLY A 366 -6.70 -24.54 64.21
C GLY A 366 -6.16 -24.51 65.64
N HIS A 367 -6.11 -23.34 66.29
CA HIS A 367 -5.70 -23.11 67.67
C HIS A 367 -6.87 -22.66 68.57
N GLY A 368 -8.10 -23.03 68.15
CA GLY A 368 -9.31 -23.01 68.95
C GLY A 368 -10.09 -21.70 68.93
N ALA A 369 -9.76 -20.76 68.04
CA ALA A 369 -10.57 -19.56 67.83
C ALA A 369 -11.07 -19.42 66.38
N THR A 370 -12.33 -19.01 66.26
CA THR A 370 -12.98 -18.86 64.97
C THR A 370 -13.61 -17.48 64.83
N ARG A 371 -13.60 -16.94 63.61
CA ARG A 371 -14.29 -15.70 63.24
C ARG A 371 -15.03 -15.88 61.93
N ALA A 372 -16.02 -15.02 61.67
CA ALA A 372 -16.77 -15.11 60.43
C ALA A 372 -17.17 -13.74 59.91
N ILE A 373 -17.33 -13.66 58.59
CA ILE A 373 -17.83 -12.50 57.84
C ILE A 373 -19.09 -12.88 57.06
N THR A 374 -20.02 -11.93 56.94
CA THR A 374 -21.19 -12.08 56.06
C THR A 374 -20.90 -11.44 54.71
N VAL A 375 -20.95 -12.24 53.66
CA VAL A 375 -20.81 -11.80 52.26
C VAL A 375 -22.21 -11.53 51.72
N ARG A 376 -22.39 -10.44 50.97
CA ARG A 376 -23.62 -10.12 50.24
C ARG A 376 -23.35 -10.12 48.74
N VAL A 377 -24.23 -10.75 47.98
CA VAL A 377 -24.16 -10.87 46.52
C VAL A 377 -25.42 -10.29 45.88
N ARG A 378 -25.33 -9.73 44.68
CA ARG A 378 -26.48 -9.34 43.86
C ARG A 378 -26.93 -10.52 43.00
N ILE A 379 -28.21 -10.57 42.65
CA ILE A 379 -28.75 -11.55 41.70
C ILE A 379 -29.08 -10.83 40.39
N ALA A 380 -28.48 -11.26 39.28
CA ALA A 380 -28.90 -10.81 37.95
C ALA A 380 -30.12 -11.60 37.48
N PRO A 381 -31.09 -10.95 36.80
CA PRO A 381 -32.31 -11.62 36.34
C PRO A 381 -32.03 -12.72 35.32
N HIS A 382 -33.03 -13.59 35.11
CA HIS A 382 -33.11 -14.38 33.89
C HIS A 382 -33.67 -13.49 32.78
N ASN A 383 -33.13 -13.58 31.57
CA ASN A 383 -33.70 -12.93 30.39
C ASN A 383 -33.34 -13.73 29.13
N SER A 384 -34.34 -14.04 28.32
CA SER A 384 -34.20 -14.71 27.03
C SER A 384 -34.40 -13.70 25.91
N ALA A 385 -33.60 -13.74 24.85
CA ALA A 385 -33.80 -12.83 23.72
C ALA A 385 -35.14 -13.10 23.00
N PRO A 386 -35.84 -12.06 22.49
CA PRO A 386 -37.05 -12.21 21.69
C PRO A 386 -36.87 -13.15 20.50
N VAL A 387 -37.85 -14.01 20.21
CA VAL A 387 -37.84 -14.85 19.00
C VAL A 387 -38.55 -14.12 17.87
N SER A 388 -37.87 -13.91 16.73
CA SER A 388 -38.43 -13.18 15.59
C SER A 388 -39.46 -13.99 14.80
N GLY A 389 -40.53 -13.31 14.39
CA GLY A 389 -41.52 -13.81 13.43
C GLY A 389 -41.21 -13.35 12.00
N THR A 390 -41.93 -13.91 11.03
CA THR A 390 -41.78 -13.55 9.62
C THR A 390 -42.26 -12.11 9.36
N PRO A 391 -41.46 -11.24 8.72
CA PRO A 391 -41.92 -9.93 8.26
C PRO A 391 -43.09 -10.01 7.27
N THR A 392 -43.95 -8.98 7.28
CA THR A 392 -45.09 -8.87 6.37
C THR A 392 -45.14 -7.47 5.76
N TYR A 393 -45.28 -7.36 4.44
CA TYR A 393 -45.34 -6.07 3.74
C TYR A 393 -46.13 -6.19 2.42
N GLY A 394 -46.68 -5.06 1.98
CA GLY A 394 -47.44 -4.97 0.73
C GLY A 394 -46.57 -4.83 -0.52
N PRO A 395 -47.19 -4.79 -1.72
CA PRO A 395 -46.50 -4.36 -2.94
C PRO A 395 -46.11 -2.87 -2.85
N PRO A 396 -45.10 -2.41 -3.63
CA PRO A 396 -44.76 -1.00 -3.72
C PRO A 396 -45.91 -0.15 -4.27
N ASP A 397 -46.08 1.06 -3.74
CA ASP A 397 -46.97 2.07 -4.31
C ASP A 397 -46.49 2.49 -5.71
N PRO A 398 -47.35 2.50 -6.75
CA PRO A 398 -46.92 2.84 -8.11
C PRO A 398 -46.31 4.25 -8.27
N SER A 399 -46.81 5.23 -7.50
CA SER A 399 -46.41 6.63 -7.66
C SER A 399 -45.13 6.98 -6.90
N THR A 400 -44.95 6.43 -5.70
CA THR A 400 -43.86 6.76 -4.78
C THR A 400 -42.82 5.65 -4.62
N GLY A 401 -43.15 4.41 -4.98
CA GLY A 401 -42.33 3.22 -4.72
C GLY A 401 -42.34 2.76 -3.26
N ALA A 402 -43.11 3.42 -2.37
CA ALA A 402 -43.10 3.13 -0.94
C ALA A 402 -43.77 1.78 -0.60
N ILE A 403 -43.24 1.09 0.40
CA ILE A 403 -43.70 -0.22 0.89
C ILE A 403 -44.05 -0.10 2.38
N GLY A 404 -45.33 -0.30 2.71
CA GLY A 404 -45.79 -0.41 4.10
C GLY A 404 -45.78 -1.86 4.60
N GLY A 405 -45.42 -2.07 5.87
CA GLY A 405 -45.36 -3.40 6.47
C GLY A 405 -45.30 -3.42 7.99
N SER A 406 -45.04 -4.61 8.54
CA SER A 406 -44.82 -4.86 9.96
C SER A 406 -43.91 -6.07 10.19
N VAL A 407 -43.05 -5.96 11.20
CA VAL A 407 -42.34 -7.09 11.83
C VAL A 407 -43.07 -7.53 13.10
N THR A 408 -42.84 -8.77 13.52
CA THR A 408 -43.30 -9.28 14.83
C THR A 408 -42.21 -10.14 15.46
N ALA A 409 -42.27 -10.28 16.78
CA ALA A 409 -41.45 -11.15 17.60
C ALA A 409 -42.22 -11.52 18.87
N THR A 410 -41.82 -12.60 19.54
CA THR A 410 -42.43 -13.11 20.77
C THR A 410 -41.36 -13.45 21.80
N ASP A 411 -41.54 -13.00 23.03
CA ASP A 411 -40.53 -13.19 24.08
C ASP A 411 -40.76 -14.50 24.86
N PRO A 412 -39.71 -15.32 25.11
CA PRO A 412 -39.84 -16.57 25.86
C PRO A 412 -40.14 -16.42 27.37
N ASP A 413 -39.62 -15.37 28.03
CA ASP A 413 -39.92 -15.07 29.43
C ASP A 413 -41.22 -14.23 29.56
N GLY A 414 -41.67 -13.63 28.44
CA GLY A 414 -42.94 -12.89 28.32
C GLY A 414 -42.77 -11.38 28.37
N ASP A 415 -41.54 -10.89 28.22
CA ASP A 415 -41.19 -9.47 28.35
C ASP A 415 -41.71 -8.57 27.21
N ARG A 416 -41.76 -7.25 27.47
CA ARG A 416 -42.36 -6.28 26.55
C ARG A 416 -41.38 -5.87 25.45
N ILE A 417 -41.55 -6.49 24.28
CA ILE A 417 -40.81 -6.16 23.07
C ILE A 417 -41.08 -4.71 22.60
N THR A 418 -40.01 -4.07 22.12
CA THR A 418 -40.02 -2.84 21.32
C THR A 418 -39.16 -3.01 20.07
N TYR A 419 -39.49 -2.27 19.00
CA TYR A 419 -38.79 -2.37 17.72
C TYR A 419 -38.06 -1.06 17.39
N ARG A 420 -36.88 -1.18 16.77
CA ARG A 420 -36.08 -0.06 16.26
C ARG A 420 -35.33 -0.43 15.00
N LEU A 421 -35.00 0.56 14.17
CA LEU A 421 -34.04 0.39 13.10
C LEU A 421 -32.64 0.14 13.68
N SER A 422 -31.92 -0.87 13.17
CA SER A 422 -30.53 -1.16 13.58
C SER A 422 -29.54 -1.12 12.43
N ALA A 423 -29.95 -1.56 11.24
CA ALA A 423 -29.23 -1.28 9.99
C ALA A 423 -30.19 -0.52 9.03
N PRO A 424 -29.90 0.73 8.67
CA PRO A 424 -30.71 1.47 7.71
C PRO A 424 -30.57 0.90 6.29
N PRO A 425 -31.61 1.06 5.44
CA PRO A 425 -31.49 0.80 4.01
C PRO A 425 -30.43 1.68 3.33
N HIS A 426 -29.89 1.20 2.20
CA HIS A 426 -28.87 1.93 1.42
C HIS A 426 -29.43 2.71 0.24
N ARG A 427 -30.64 2.36 -0.22
CA ARG A 427 -31.28 2.94 -1.42
C ARG A 427 -32.63 3.63 -1.09
N GLY A 428 -32.89 3.91 0.18
CA GLY A 428 -34.13 4.52 0.64
C GLY A 428 -34.07 4.97 2.11
N ALA A 429 -35.22 5.27 2.68
CA ALA A 429 -35.41 5.49 4.11
C ALA A 429 -36.40 4.46 4.67
N LEU A 430 -36.13 3.93 5.87
CA LEU A 430 -37.04 3.02 6.57
C LEU A 430 -37.45 3.67 7.90
N VAL A 431 -38.72 4.05 8.01
CA VAL A 431 -39.30 4.54 9.26
C VAL A 431 -39.93 3.35 9.98
N VAL A 432 -39.45 3.06 11.19
CA VAL A 432 -39.97 1.97 12.06
C VAL A 432 -40.62 2.59 13.29
N THR A 433 -41.84 2.17 13.63
CA THR A 433 -42.49 2.53 14.90
C THR A 433 -42.27 1.46 15.96
N GLY A 434 -42.28 1.86 17.24
CA GLY A 434 -41.92 0.99 18.37
C GLY A 434 -42.84 -0.22 18.61
N ASP A 435 -43.94 -0.34 17.87
CA ASP A 435 -44.88 -1.46 17.83
C ASP A 435 -44.58 -2.48 16.70
N GLY A 436 -43.57 -2.22 15.85
CA GLY A 436 -43.11 -3.11 14.79
C GLY A 436 -43.66 -2.77 13.40
N ARG A 437 -44.55 -1.79 13.26
CA ARG A 437 -44.98 -1.30 11.95
C ARG A 437 -43.86 -0.47 11.29
N PHE A 438 -43.78 -0.51 9.97
CA PHE A 438 -42.79 0.27 9.22
C PHE A 438 -43.31 0.77 7.87
N THR A 439 -42.62 1.78 7.33
CA THR A 439 -42.71 2.22 5.94
C THR A 439 -41.31 2.37 5.37
N TYR A 440 -41.01 1.64 4.30
CA TYR A 440 -39.85 1.87 3.44
C TYR A 440 -40.23 2.83 2.30
N THR A 441 -39.38 3.81 2.01
CA THR A 441 -39.52 4.69 0.84
C THR A 441 -38.18 4.70 0.09
N PRO A 442 -38.09 4.17 -1.14
CA PRO A 442 -36.88 4.27 -1.95
C PRO A 442 -36.61 5.73 -2.34
N THR A 443 -35.36 6.11 -2.56
CA THR A 443 -35.04 7.43 -3.12
C THR A 443 -35.44 7.49 -4.61
N PRO A 444 -35.65 8.69 -5.20
CA PRO A 444 -35.83 8.83 -6.65
C PRO A 444 -34.68 8.17 -7.42
N VAL A 445 -33.43 8.48 -7.06
CA VAL A 445 -32.19 7.90 -7.63
C VAL A 445 -32.18 6.36 -7.55
N ALA A 446 -32.77 5.76 -6.52
CA ALA A 446 -32.85 4.31 -6.40
C ALA A 446 -33.90 3.68 -7.33
N ARG A 447 -35.10 4.29 -7.44
CA ARG A 447 -36.13 3.88 -8.41
C ARG A 447 -35.64 4.04 -9.85
N HIS A 448 -34.85 5.08 -10.07
CA HIS A 448 -34.19 5.39 -11.32
C HIS A 448 -33.13 4.36 -11.69
N ALA A 449 -32.16 4.09 -10.81
CA ALA A 449 -31.18 3.02 -11.00
C ALA A 449 -31.82 1.63 -11.19
N ALA A 450 -33.00 1.37 -10.62
CA ALA A 450 -33.75 0.13 -10.82
C ALA A 450 -34.35 -0.02 -12.23
N ALA A 451 -34.53 1.08 -13.00
CA ALA A 451 -35.03 1.04 -14.38
C ALA A 451 -34.06 0.36 -15.35
N THR A 452 -32.75 0.42 -15.07
CA THR A 452 -31.68 -0.29 -15.81
C THR A 452 -31.86 -1.82 -15.85
N GLY A 453 -32.74 -2.39 -15.03
CA GLY A 453 -33.00 -3.83 -14.96
C GLY A 453 -31.88 -4.66 -14.32
N ARG A 454 -30.84 -4.03 -13.75
CA ARG A 454 -29.78 -4.72 -13.01
C ARG A 454 -30.32 -5.26 -11.67
N VAL A 455 -30.04 -6.53 -11.39
CA VAL A 455 -30.60 -7.22 -10.21
C VAL A 455 -30.23 -6.50 -8.90
N ASP A 456 -29.01 -6.00 -8.78
CA ASP A 456 -28.50 -5.32 -7.59
C ASP A 456 -29.09 -3.92 -7.36
N SER A 457 -29.67 -3.26 -8.37
CA SER A 457 -30.40 -2.00 -8.21
C SER A 457 -31.91 -2.20 -7.97
N THR A 458 -32.48 -3.36 -8.34
CA THR A 458 -33.91 -3.66 -8.11
C THR A 458 -34.28 -4.00 -6.65
N THR A 459 -33.31 -4.07 -5.73
CA THR A 459 -33.57 -4.39 -4.31
C THR A 459 -32.76 -3.54 -3.33
N ASP A 460 -33.33 -3.36 -2.15
CA ASP A 460 -32.70 -2.76 -0.96
C ASP A 460 -32.90 -3.67 0.25
N ALA A 461 -32.09 -3.51 1.30
CA ALA A 461 -32.15 -4.33 2.50
C ALA A 461 -31.91 -3.51 3.77
N ALA A 462 -32.58 -3.87 4.86
CA ALA A 462 -32.46 -3.21 6.16
C ALA A 462 -32.61 -4.23 7.30
N THR A 463 -32.22 -3.85 8.51
CA THR A 463 -32.41 -4.69 9.71
C THR A 463 -33.16 -3.92 10.79
N VAL A 464 -34.18 -4.55 11.35
CA VAL A 464 -34.93 -4.08 12.51
C VAL A 464 -34.56 -4.94 13.70
N GLU A 465 -34.24 -4.33 14.84
CA GLU A 465 -34.06 -5.04 16.11
C GLU A 465 -35.36 -5.07 16.89
N ALA A 466 -35.77 -6.26 17.32
CA ALA A 466 -36.71 -6.47 18.40
C ALA A 466 -35.91 -6.58 19.72
N GLY A 467 -36.22 -5.73 20.70
CA GLY A 467 -35.58 -5.76 22.02
C GLY A 467 -36.60 -5.83 23.15
N ASP A 468 -36.31 -6.65 24.15
CA ASP A 468 -37.13 -6.85 25.36
C ASP A 468 -36.98 -5.70 26.40
N SER A 469 -37.62 -5.83 27.56
CA SER A 469 -37.59 -4.84 28.64
C SER A 469 -36.28 -4.81 29.45
N LEU A 470 -35.46 -5.86 29.34
CA LEU A 470 -34.32 -6.17 30.22
C LEU A 470 -32.96 -6.04 29.50
N GLY A 471 -32.96 -5.96 28.17
CA GLY A 471 -31.83 -5.54 27.33
C GLY A 471 -31.38 -6.52 26.25
N ALA A 472 -31.98 -7.72 26.08
CA ALA A 472 -31.58 -8.62 24.99
C ALA A 472 -32.34 -8.33 23.69
N LEU A 473 -31.75 -8.77 22.57
CA LEU A 473 -32.02 -8.26 21.23
C LEU A 473 -32.02 -9.38 20.20
N THR A 474 -32.91 -9.28 19.22
CA THR A 474 -32.94 -10.15 18.04
C THR A 474 -33.14 -9.33 16.76
N SER A 475 -32.28 -9.61 15.78
CA SER A 475 -32.30 -8.96 14.46
C SER A 475 -33.33 -9.59 13.51
N ILE A 476 -34.04 -8.75 12.79
CA ILE A 476 -35.05 -9.11 11.78
C ILE A 476 -34.63 -8.48 10.45
N PRO A 477 -34.09 -9.26 9.50
CA PRO A 477 -33.72 -8.74 8.18
C PRO A 477 -34.97 -8.48 7.33
N LEU A 478 -34.92 -7.39 6.57
CA LEU A 478 -35.94 -6.97 5.60
C LEU A 478 -35.31 -6.82 4.23
N THR A 479 -36.08 -7.13 3.18
CA THR A 479 -35.65 -6.96 1.78
C THR A 479 -36.80 -6.38 0.97
N PHE A 480 -36.53 -5.25 0.32
CA PHE A 480 -37.51 -4.45 -0.40
C PHE A 480 -37.25 -4.53 -1.90
N THR A 481 -38.28 -4.78 -2.69
CA THR A 481 -38.20 -4.64 -4.16
C THR A 481 -38.45 -3.20 -4.53
N ILE A 482 -37.47 -2.55 -5.16
CA ILE A 482 -37.61 -1.17 -5.62
C ILE A 482 -38.42 -1.19 -6.92
N LEU A 483 -39.56 -0.51 -6.94
CA LEU A 483 -40.33 -0.33 -8.16
C LEU A 483 -39.67 0.76 -9.02
N PRO A 484 -39.28 0.47 -10.27
CA PRO A 484 -38.65 1.46 -11.13
C PRO A 484 -39.48 2.73 -11.38
N ALA A 485 -38.79 3.81 -11.74
CA ALA A 485 -39.35 5.02 -12.34
C ALA A 485 -38.26 5.67 -13.19
N ASN A 486 -38.62 6.12 -14.40
CA ASN A 486 -37.75 6.76 -15.37
C ASN A 486 -38.65 7.51 -16.37
N SER A 487 -38.30 8.74 -16.74
CA SER A 487 -38.91 9.40 -17.91
C SER A 487 -38.32 8.85 -19.21
N VAL A 488 -38.66 9.44 -20.36
CA VAL A 488 -37.93 9.18 -21.61
C VAL A 488 -37.47 10.53 -22.16
N PRO A 489 -36.32 10.61 -22.85
CA PRO A 489 -35.80 11.90 -23.33
C PRO A 489 -36.81 12.65 -24.21
N THR A 490 -37.01 13.94 -23.94
CA THR A 490 -38.00 14.80 -24.61
C THR A 490 -37.37 16.01 -25.30
N SER A 491 -38.20 16.85 -25.96
CA SER A 491 -37.76 18.13 -26.56
C SER A 491 -36.55 18.05 -27.51
N LEU A 492 -36.39 16.92 -28.21
CA LEU A 492 -35.28 16.64 -29.10
C LEU A 492 -35.21 17.70 -30.22
N ARG A 493 -34.04 18.32 -30.36
CA ARG A 493 -33.77 19.44 -31.28
C ARG A 493 -32.36 19.33 -31.86
N ALA A 494 -32.20 19.65 -33.14
CA ALA A 494 -30.91 19.65 -33.82
C ALA A 494 -30.52 21.08 -34.24
N THR A 495 -29.35 21.52 -33.80
CA THR A 495 -28.65 22.67 -34.37
C THR A 495 -27.70 22.15 -35.42
N VAL A 496 -28.00 22.42 -36.69
CA VAL A 496 -27.20 21.96 -37.84
C VAL A 496 -26.39 23.14 -38.38
N GLY A 497 -25.06 23.00 -38.45
CA GLY A 497 -24.18 23.99 -39.06
C GLY A 497 -24.41 24.13 -40.57
N GLN A 498 -23.85 25.18 -41.17
CA GLN A 498 -23.68 25.18 -42.62
C GLN A 498 -22.58 24.19 -43.01
N PRO A 499 -22.61 23.62 -44.22
CA PRO A 499 -21.47 22.86 -44.74
C PRO A 499 -20.26 23.79 -44.78
N ASP A 500 -19.17 23.34 -44.17
CA ASP A 500 -17.88 23.97 -44.27
C ASP A 500 -17.55 24.17 -45.77
N SER A 501 -17.35 25.42 -46.21
CA SER A 501 -17.20 25.76 -47.64
C SER A 501 -16.08 24.97 -48.32
N THR A 502 -15.07 24.72 -47.50
CA THR A 502 -13.82 24.00 -47.66
C THR A 502 -14.08 22.49 -47.75
N THR A 503 -14.26 21.78 -46.64
CA THR A 503 -14.36 20.30 -46.59
C THR A 503 -15.73 19.75 -46.99
N GLY A 504 -16.77 20.57 -46.98
CA GLY A 504 -18.17 20.15 -47.05
C GLY A 504 -18.66 19.43 -45.80
N VAL A 505 -17.86 19.31 -44.74
CA VAL A 505 -18.25 18.72 -43.46
C VAL A 505 -19.35 19.58 -42.82
N VAL A 506 -20.37 18.93 -42.27
CA VAL A 506 -21.41 19.59 -41.47
C VAL A 506 -21.24 19.14 -40.03
N THR A 507 -20.82 20.06 -39.16
CA THR A 507 -20.89 19.87 -37.71
C THR A 507 -22.26 20.32 -37.19
N GLY A 508 -22.63 19.83 -36.01
CA GLY A 508 -23.83 20.28 -35.32
C GLY A 508 -23.97 19.62 -33.95
N ALA A 509 -25.11 19.82 -33.32
CA ALA A 509 -25.46 19.15 -32.08
C ALA A 509 -26.94 18.78 -32.06
N VAL A 510 -27.24 17.57 -31.60
CA VAL A 510 -28.57 17.22 -31.08
C VAL A 510 -28.56 17.47 -29.57
N THR A 511 -29.62 18.07 -29.07
CA THR A 511 -29.88 18.20 -27.63
C THR A 511 -31.31 17.76 -27.35
N ALA A 512 -31.55 17.33 -26.12
CA ALA A 512 -32.83 16.88 -25.60
C ALA A 512 -32.94 17.31 -24.14
N ASP A 513 -34.16 17.33 -23.61
CA ASP A 513 -34.45 17.64 -22.21
C ASP A 513 -35.03 16.39 -21.55
N ASP A 514 -34.49 16.00 -20.40
CA ASP A 514 -35.03 14.94 -19.57
C ASP A 514 -35.72 15.50 -18.30
N ALA A 515 -36.69 14.76 -17.77
CA ALA A 515 -37.53 15.20 -16.66
C ALA A 515 -37.10 14.64 -15.27
N ASP A 516 -36.30 13.57 -15.24
CA ASP A 516 -35.64 13.06 -14.03
C ASP A 516 -34.32 13.84 -13.80
N GLY A 517 -33.68 14.28 -14.88
CA GLY A 517 -32.45 15.07 -14.93
C GLY A 517 -31.26 14.34 -15.53
N ASP A 518 -31.51 13.33 -16.39
CA ASP A 518 -30.53 12.31 -16.70
C ASP A 518 -29.32 12.75 -17.55
N PRO A 519 -28.13 12.14 -17.33
CA PRO A 519 -26.97 12.28 -18.22
C PRO A 519 -27.23 11.63 -19.59
N LEU A 520 -27.94 12.33 -20.46
CA LEU A 520 -28.31 11.84 -21.79
C LEU A 520 -27.08 11.53 -22.65
N THR A 521 -27.05 10.30 -23.17
CA THR A 521 -26.05 9.84 -24.14
C THR A 521 -26.62 9.86 -25.55
N TYR A 522 -25.76 10.18 -26.53
CA TYR A 522 -26.18 10.36 -27.91
C TYR A 522 -25.38 9.43 -28.84
N SER A 523 -26.08 8.79 -29.77
CA SER A 523 -25.52 7.87 -30.76
C SER A 523 -26.25 8.00 -32.10
N GLY A 524 -25.79 7.34 -33.16
CA GLY A 524 -26.46 7.39 -34.45
C GLY A 524 -25.91 6.38 -35.46
N SER A 525 -26.51 6.37 -36.66
CA SER A 525 -25.95 5.63 -37.80
C SER A 525 -24.58 6.20 -38.16
N THR A 526 -23.53 5.38 -38.26
CA THR A 526 -22.15 5.84 -38.52
C THR A 526 -21.83 6.10 -40.00
N VAL A 527 -22.70 5.66 -40.90
CA VAL A 527 -22.59 5.88 -42.35
C VAL A 527 -23.97 6.06 -42.96
N THR A 528 -24.02 6.83 -44.05
CA THR A 528 -25.14 6.92 -44.98
C THR A 528 -24.69 6.50 -46.38
N VAL A 529 -25.57 6.59 -47.38
CA VAL A 529 -25.19 6.41 -48.79
C VAL A 529 -24.34 7.58 -49.33
N LYS A 530 -24.39 8.75 -48.68
CA LYS A 530 -23.72 9.98 -49.16
C LYS A 530 -22.54 10.43 -48.32
N GLY A 531 -22.40 10.01 -47.06
CA GLY A 531 -21.32 10.43 -46.18
C GLY A 531 -21.10 9.50 -44.98
N ALA A 532 -20.01 9.74 -44.25
CA ALA A 532 -19.80 9.20 -42.91
C ALA A 532 -20.43 10.12 -41.86
N VAL A 533 -20.84 9.57 -40.73
CA VAL A 533 -21.39 10.28 -39.58
C VAL A 533 -20.67 9.84 -38.33
N SER A 534 -20.18 10.77 -37.53
CA SER A 534 -19.79 10.53 -36.15
C SER A 534 -20.75 11.29 -35.24
N VAL A 535 -21.29 10.60 -34.22
CA VAL A 535 -22.07 11.21 -33.14
C VAL A 535 -21.29 10.95 -31.86
N ALA A 536 -20.88 12.02 -31.18
CA ALA A 536 -20.23 11.92 -29.89
C ALA A 536 -21.29 11.71 -28.80
N ALA A 537 -20.90 11.05 -27.70
CA ALA A 537 -21.80 10.75 -26.59
C ALA A 537 -22.47 11.98 -25.95
N ALA A 538 -21.93 13.19 -26.16
CA ALA A 538 -22.49 14.46 -25.69
C ALA A 538 -23.41 15.19 -26.70
N GLY A 539 -23.84 14.52 -27.78
CA GLY A 539 -24.82 15.05 -28.73
C GLY A 539 -24.26 15.86 -29.90
N THR A 540 -22.99 16.28 -29.84
CA THR A 540 -22.31 16.83 -31.01
C THR A 540 -22.13 15.78 -32.10
N PHE A 541 -22.26 16.18 -33.36
CA PHE A 541 -22.07 15.31 -34.51
C PHE A 541 -21.20 15.96 -35.60
N VAL A 542 -20.60 15.10 -36.42
CA VAL A 542 -19.80 15.46 -37.60
C VAL A 542 -20.29 14.59 -38.77
N TYR A 543 -20.87 15.20 -39.79
CA TYR A 543 -21.18 14.55 -41.06
C TYR A 543 -20.15 14.92 -42.13
N THR A 544 -19.50 13.90 -42.71
CA THR A 544 -18.47 14.05 -43.73
C THR A 544 -18.98 13.48 -45.06
N PRO A 545 -19.44 14.32 -46.02
CA PRO A 545 -19.91 13.82 -47.30
C PRO A 545 -18.77 13.20 -48.13
N THR A 546 -19.10 12.13 -48.85
CA THR A 546 -18.22 11.51 -49.84
C THR A 546 -17.93 12.47 -50.99
N ALA A 547 -16.78 12.28 -51.65
CA ALA A 547 -16.42 13.05 -52.84
C ALA A 547 -17.49 12.94 -53.95
N ASN A 548 -18.05 11.74 -54.14
CA ASN A 548 -19.12 11.49 -55.12
C ASN A 548 -20.42 12.24 -54.77
N ALA A 549 -20.80 12.32 -53.50
CA ALA A 549 -21.96 13.12 -53.08
C ALA A 549 -21.72 14.63 -53.26
N ARG A 550 -20.53 15.15 -52.92
CA ARG A 550 -20.17 16.56 -53.21
C ARG A 550 -20.15 16.87 -54.71
N GLN A 551 -19.69 15.92 -55.55
CA GLN A 551 -19.71 16.07 -57.00
C GLN A 551 -21.13 16.08 -57.55
N ASN A 552 -22.01 15.19 -57.09
CA ASN A 552 -23.41 15.15 -57.50
C ASN A 552 -24.18 16.41 -57.05
N ALA A 553 -23.94 16.93 -55.86
CA ALA A 553 -24.52 18.19 -55.37
C ALA A 553 -24.18 19.41 -56.24
N GLN A 554 -23.05 19.36 -56.95
CA GLN A 554 -22.52 20.41 -57.83
C GLN A 554 -22.90 20.22 -59.31
N ALA A 555 -23.60 19.15 -59.69
CA ALA A 555 -24.04 18.97 -61.07
C ALA A 555 -25.01 20.12 -61.48
N PRO A 556 -24.96 20.62 -62.73
CA PRO A 556 -25.82 21.73 -63.17
C PRO A 556 -27.33 21.46 -63.05
N ASP A 557 -27.70 20.17 -63.08
CA ASP A 557 -29.04 19.61 -62.96
C ASP A 557 -29.34 18.98 -61.60
N ALA A 558 -28.42 19.09 -60.62
CA ALA A 558 -28.56 18.48 -59.30
C ALA A 558 -29.89 18.85 -58.61
N THR A 559 -30.54 17.87 -58.01
CA THR A 559 -31.85 18.04 -57.35
C THR A 559 -31.69 18.51 -55.90
N ALA A 560 -32.82 18.73 -55.20
CA ALA A 560 -32.80 18.96 -53.77
C ALA A 560 -32.31 17.74 -52.97
N ALA A 561 -32.48 16.52 -53.50
CA ALA A 561 -32.01 15.29 -52.86
C ALA A 561 -30.49 15.05 -53.03
N ASP A 562 -29.89 15.61 -54.08
CA ASP A 562 -28.44 15.54 -54.32
C ASP A 562 -27.67 16.55 -53.45
N ARG A 563 -28.31 17.66 -53.05
CA ARG A 563 -27.73 18.72 -52.21
C ARG A 563 -27.97 18.54 -50.70
N ALA A 564 -28.53 17.42 -50.26
CA ALA A 564 -28.81 17.15 -48.86
C ALA A 564 -28.68 15.66 -48.52
N ASP A 565 -28.50 15.36 -47.25
CA ASP A 565 -28.58 13.99 -46.72
C ASP A 565 -29.22 13.95 -45.33
N SER A 566 -29.64 12.77 -44.87
CA SER A 566 -30.31 12.61 -43.58
C SER A 566 -29.85 11.34 -42.86
N PHE A 567 -29.69 11.43 -41.55
CA PHE A 567 -29.39 10.31 -40.64
C PHE A 567 -30.24 10.44 -39.37
N VAL A 568 -30.26 9.39 -38.54
CA VAL A 568 -30.99 9.40 -37.26
C VAL A 568 -29.99 9.41 -36.12
N VAL A 569 -30.21 10.31 -35.16
CA VAL A 569 -29.56 10.33 -33.85
C VAL A 569 -30.52 9.73 -32.83
N THR A 570 -30.03 8.77 -32.07
CA THR A 570 -30.71 8.20 -30.89
C THR A 570 -30.17 8.90 -29.65
N VAL A 571 -31.08 9.28 -28.75
CA VAL A 571 -30.78 9.79 -27.41
C VAL A 571 -31.24 8.73 -26.42
N ASP A 572 -30.35 8.33 -25.52
CA ASP A 572 -30.54 7.25 -24.55
C ASP A 572 -30.14 7.76 -23.16
N ASP A 573 -31.06 7.67 -22.21
CA ASP A 573 -30.85 8.08 -20.81
C ASP A 573 -30.00 7.08 -20.01
N GLY A 574 -29.71 5.89 -20.56
CA GLY A 574 -28.98 4.81 -19.90
C GLY A 574 -29.79 4.01 -18.89
N HIS A 575 -31.07 4.37 -18.70
CA HIS A 575 -32.00 3.85 -17.70
C HIS A 575 -33.24 3.19 -18.34
N GLY A 576 -33.39 3.30 -19.65
CA GLY A 576 -34.31 2.51 -20.49
C GLY A 576 -35.18 3.35 -21.43
N GLY A 577 -35.12 4.69 -21.33
CA GLY A 577 -35.79 5.61 -22.23
C GLY A 577 -34.91 5.99 -23.41
N MET A 578 -35.36 5.62 -24.61
CA MET A 578 -34.75 6.03 -25.87
C MET A 578 -35.71 6.89 -26.69
N ALA A 579 -35.17 7.95 -27.29
CA ALA A 579 -35.86 8.78 -28.26
C ALA A 579 -34.97 8.99 -29.50
N THR A 580 -35.57 9.31 -30.66
CA THR A 580 -34.83 9.42 -31.93
C THR A 580 -35.20 10.68 -32.69
N LEU A 581 -34.20 11.40 -33.20
CA LEU A 581 -34.36 12.59 -34.03
C LEU A 581 -33.73 12.38 -35.42
N PRO A 582 -34.49 12.52 -36.52
CA PRO A 582 -33.91 12.60 -37.85
C PRO A 582 -33.22 13.96 -38.05
N VAL A 583 -31.91 13.93 -38.28
CA VAL A 583 -31.09 15.10 -38.62
C VAL A 583 -30.94 15.16 -40.13
N THR A 584 -31.08 16.35 -40.72
CA THR A 584 -30.87 16.59 -42.15
C THR A 584 -29.79 17.65 -42.33
N VAL A 585 -28.83 17.35 -43.20
CA VAL A 585 -27.61 18.12 -43.44
C VAL A 585 -27.55 18.53 -44.92
N ALA A 586 -27.08 19.74 -45.20
CA ALA A 586 -26.80 20.17 -46.57
C ALA A 586 -25.46 19.61 -47.08
N ILE A 587 -25.26 19.57 -48.39
CA ILE A 587 -24.00 19.17 -49.02
C ILE A 587 -23.44 20.38 -49.79
N GLY A 588 -22.28 20.88 -49.35
CA GLY A 588 -21.70 22.13 -49.84
C GLY A 588 -21.13 22.06 -51.26
N SER A 589 -21.23 23.19 -51.97
CA SER A 589 -20.50 23.47 -53.21
C SER A 589 -19.16 24.15 -52.90
N VAL A 590 -18.06 23.58 -53.40
CA VAL A 590 -16.69 23.80 -52.92
C VAL A 590 -16.03 25.07 -53.52
N PRO A 591 -15.44 25.92 -52.65
CA PRO A 591 -14.03 26.31 -52.77
C PRO A 591 -13.14 25.41 -51.88
N VAL A 592 -11.94 25.05 -52.37
CA VAL A 592 -11.15 23.87 -51.93
C VAL A 592 -10.87 23.81 -50.41
N PRO A 593 -10.95 22.62 -49.76
CA PRO A 593 -10.59 22.41 -48.36
C PRO A 593 -9.10 22.60 -48.03
N ASP A 594 -8.84 23.25 -46.89
CA ASP A 594 -7.77 22.80 -46.00
C ASP A 594 -8.19 21.46 -45.35
N PRO A 595 -7.27 20.50 -45.16
CA PRO A 595 -7.64 19.11 -44.89
C PRO A 595 -7.68 18.80 -43.38
N PRO A 596 -8.32 17.68 -42.97
CA PRO A 596 -7.86 16.99 -41.75
C PRO A 596 -6.40 16.57 -41.96
N ASP A 597 -5.57 16.63 -40.90
CA ASP A 597 -4.18 16.16 -40.99
C ASP A 597 -4.13 14.76 -41.63
N PRO A 598 -3.32 14.57 -42.67
CA PRO A 598 -3.48 13.42 -43.54
C PRO A 598 -3.12 12.12 -42.77
N PRO A 599 -3.83 11.01 -43.02
CA PRO A 599 -3.22 9.71 -42.77
C PRO A 599 -1.88 9.64 -43.54
N PRO A 600 -0.90 8.84 -43.07
CA PRO A 600 0.44 8.77 -43.65
C PRO A 600 0.40 8.76 -45.19
N PRO A 601 1.13 9.68 -45.84
CA PRO A 601 0.72 10.30 -47.10
C PRO A 601 0.37 9.25 -48.17
N PRO A 602 -0.83 9.28 -48.81
CA PRO A 602 -1.45 8.14 -49.49
C PRO A 602 -0.49 7.28 -50.35
N GLY A 603 0.02 6.20 -49.75
CA GLY A 603 1.07 5.34 -50.31
C GLY A 603 2.27 5.08 -49.38
N ALA A 604 2.43 5.86 -48.30
CA ALA A 604 3.43 5.62 -47.26
C ALA A 604 2.87 4.72 -46.15
N LEU A 605 3.57 3.62 -45.89
CA LEU A 605 3.23 2.64 -44.86
C LEU A 605 4.00 2.95 -43.57
N PRO A 606 3.35 3.15 -42.41
CA PRO A 606 4.04 3.38 -41.14
C PRO A 606 5.05 2.30 -40.77
N ALA A 607 5.89 2.58 -39.78
CA ALA A 607 6.81 1.61 -39.20
C ALA A 607 6.07 0.35 -38.73
N PHE A 608 4.98 0.53 -37.99
CA PHE A 608 4.08 -0.52 -37.51
C PHE A 608 2.68 0.07 -37.22
N PRO A 609 1.62 -0.75 -37.09
CA PRO A 609 0.31 -0.28 -36.66
C PRO A 609 0.37 0.31 -35.24
N GLY A 610 0.12 1.61 -35.11
CA GLY A 610 0.30 2.36 -33.85
C GLY A 610 1.65 3.06 -33.70
N ALA A 611 2.48 3.09 -34.75
CA ALA A 611 3.56 4.07 -34.86
C ALA A 611 2.98 5.45 -35.19
N GLU A 612 3.22 6.43 -34.32
CA GLU A 612 2.67 7.78 -34.41
C GLU A 612 3.80 8.83 -34.38
N GLY A 613 3.46 10.12 -34.46
CA GLY A 613 4.46 11.19 -34.39
C GLY A 613 5.41 11.25 -35.60
N PHE A 614 6.50 12.01 -35.49
CA PHE A 614 7.38 12.31 -36.63
C PHE A 614 8.18 11.11 -37.17
N GLY A 615 8.52 10.16 -36.31
CA GLY A 615 9.23 8.92 -36.66
C GLY A 615 8.32 7.79 -37.16
N SER A 616 7.00 8.01 -37.22
CA SER A 616 6.01 7.01 -37.66
C SER A 616 6.27 6.42 -39.05
N LEU A 617 7.07 7.09 -39.89
CA LEU A 617 7.43 6.66 -41.25
C LEU A 617 8.83 6.05 -41.36
N ALA A 618 9.47 5.67 -40.25
CA ALA A 618 10.68 4.84 -40.29
C ALA A 618 10.37 3.50 -40.98
N THR A 619 11.20 3.10 -41.94
CA THR A 619 11.05 1.78 -42.59
C THR A 619 11.90 0.71 -41.91
N GLY A 620 12.94 1.12 -41.17
CA GLY A 620 13.90 0.20 -40.55
C GLY A 620 14.36 -0.87 -41.53
N GLY A 621 14.26 -2.13 -41.13
CA GLY A 621 14.67 -3.31 -41.91
C GLY A 621 13.72 -3.74 -43.03
N ARG A 622 12.66 -2.99 -43.36
CA ARG A 622 11.58 -3.43 -44.27
C ARG A 622 12.08 -3.94 -45.63
N GLY A 623 11.71 -5.18 -45.97
CA GLY A 623 12.15 -5.82 -47.22
C GLY A 623 13.59 -6.36 -47.17
N GLY A 624 14.24 -6.29 -46.01
CA GLY A 624 15.63 -6.65 -45.77
C GLY A 624 15.88 -8.11 -45.41
N SER A 625 17.11 -8.42 -45.04
CA SER A 625 17.52 -9.75 -44.57
C SER A 625 17.14 -9.99 -43.10
N VAL A 626 17.11 -11.25 -42.67
CA VAL A 626 16.90 -11.60 -41.26
C VAL A 626 18.23 -12.04 -40.64
N VAL A 627 18.59 -11.39 -39.53
CA VAL A 627 19.87 -11.56 -38.85
C VAL A 627 19.63 -11.91 -37.38
N TYR A 628 20.11 -13.08 -36.97
CA TYR A 628 19.83 -13.60 -35.63
C TYR A 628 20.96 -13.34 -34.63
N VAL A 629 20.60 -12.68 -33.53
CA VAL A 629 21.38 -12.68 -32.29
C VAL A 629 21.16 -14.03 -31.61
N THR A 630 22.25 -14.77 -31.42
CA THR A 630 22.30 -16.16 -30.93
C THR A 630 23.20 -16.35 -29.72
N ASN A 631 23.85 -15.28 -29.25
CA ASN A 631 24.59 -15.23 -27.99
C ASN A 631 24.58 -13.81 -27.42
N THR A 632 24.84 -13.67 -26.12
CA THR A 632 24.88 -12.37 -25.41
C THR A 632 26.31 -11.83 -25.27
N ASN A 633 27.26 -12.30 -26.09
CA ASN A 633 28.62 -11.77 -26.10
C ASN A 633 28.61 -10.32 -26.61
N ALA A 634 29.59 -9.51 -26.19
CA ALA A 634 29.72 -8.13 -26.64
C ALA A 634 29.92 -7.99 -28.16
N ALA A 635 30.70 -8.89 -28.77
CA ALA A 635 31.07 -8.83 -30.18
C ALA A 635 31.32 -10.22 -30.79
N GLY A 636 31.45 -10.28 -32.11
CA GLY A 636 31.71 -11.50 -32.89
C GLY A 636 30.42 -12.22 -33.34
N PRO A 637 30.53 -13.26 -34.20
CA PRO A 637 29.39 -13.88 -34.85
C PRO A 637 28.23 -14.25 -33.91
N GLY A 638 27.03 -13.80 -34.24
CA GLY A 638 25.81 -14.03 -33.45
C GLY A 638 25.62 -13.12 -32.24
N SER A 639 26.51 -12.15 -31.97
CA SER A 639 26.24 -11.05 -31.04
C SER A 639 25.33 -9.98 -31.65
N LEU A 640 24.78 -9.09 -30.83
CA LEU A 640 23.98 -7.93 -31.30
C LEU A 640 24.83 -6.95 -32.12
N GLN A 641 26.05 -6.62 -31.68
CA GLN A 641 26.93 -5.74 -32.46
C GLN A 641 27.22 -6.33 -33.85
N TRP A 642 27.61 -7.61 -33.91
CA TRP A 642 27.85 -8.28 -35.20
C TRP A 642 26.60 -8.30 -36.09
N ALA A 643 25.39 -8.41 -35.51
CA ALA A 643 24.14 -8.35 -36.28
C ALA A 643 23.88 -6.95 -36.85
N ILE A 644 24.21 -5.89 -36.11
CA ILE A 644 24.16 -4.49 -36.54
C ILE A 644 25.18 -4.22 -37.65
N ASP A 645 26.38 -4.78 -37.54
CA ASP A 645 27.47 -4.67 -38.51
C ASP A 645 27.19 -5.40 -39.84
N GLN A 646 26.07 -6.13 -39.98
CA GLN A 646 25.71 -6.78 -41.25
C GLN A 646 25.21 -5.76 -42.28
N PRO A 647 25.65 -5.84 -43.55
CA PRO A 647 25.38 -4.82 -44.55
C PRO A 647 23.94 -4.87 -45.11
N GLY A 648 23.40 -3.68 -45.40
CA GLY A 648 22.09 -3.52 -46.03
C GLY A 648 20.91 -3.60 -45.06
N ALA A 649 19.71 -3.51 -45.61
CA ALA A 649 18.46 -3.52 -44.85
C ALA A 649 18.28 -4.86 -44.11
N LYS A 650 17.88 -4.80 -42.83
CA LYS A 650 17.83 -6.00 -41.96
C LYS A 650 16.87 -5.92 -40.77
N TYR A 651 16.22 -7.05 -40.48
CA TYR A 651 15.55 -7.31 -39.21
C TYR A 651 16.52 -8.04 -38.28
N ILE A 652 16.77 -7.47 -37.09
CA ILE A 652 17.61 -8.07 -36.05
C ILE A 652 16.70 -8.69 -34.99
N LEU A 653 16.75 -10.02 -34.92
CA LEU A 653 15.86 -10.85 -34.10
C LEU A 653 16.69 -11.68 -33.10
N PHE A 654 16.10 -12.09 -31.97
CA PHE A 654 16.83 -12.67 -30.85
C PHE A 654 16.41 -14.13 -30.56
N LYS A 655 17.34 -15.08 -30.70
CA LYS A 655 17.17 -16.47 -30.21
C LYS A 655 17.73 -16.69 -28.79
N VAL A 656 18.03 -15.60 -28.07
CA VAL A 656 18.58 -15.56 -26.71
C VAL A 656 17.94 -14.45 -25.87
N SER A 657 18.15 -14.49 -24.56
CA SER A 657 17.63 -13.54 -23.58
C SER A 657 18.65 -13.25 -22.48
N GLY A 658 18.46 -12.16 -21.75
CA GLY A 658 19.33 -11.72 -20.66
C GLY A 658 20.12 -10.45 -20.99
N VAL A 659 21.28 -10.27 -20.35
CA VAL A 659 22.12 -9.07 -20.48
C VAL A 659 23.20 -9.28 -21.55
N ILE A 660 23.27 -8.35 -22.51
CA ILE A 660 24.39 -8.18 -23.44
C ILE A 660 25.29 -7.10 -22.86
N ASP A 661 26.45 -7.51 -22.33
CA ASP A 661 27.23 -6.69 -21.39
C ASP A 661 28.21 -5.71 -22.07
N THR A 662 27.68 -4.86 -22.95
CA THR A 662 28.44 -3.81 -23.67
C THR A 662 27.56 -2.62 -24.06
N GLN A 663 28.18 -1.47 -24.32
CA GLN A 663 27.59 -0.43 -25.16
C GLN A 663 27.46 -0.97 -26.59
N ILE A 664 26.36 -0.62 -27.27
CA ILE A 664 26.05 -1.04 -28.64
C ILE A 664 26.17 0.17 -29.57
N HIS A 665 26.98 0.06 -30.62
CA HIS A 665 27.17 1.10 -31.63
C HIS A 665 26.29 0.81 -32.85
N LEU A 666 25.21 1.55 -32.98
CA LEU A 666 24.29 1.50 -34.12
C LEU A 666 24.82 2.39 -35.26
N THR A 667 25.85 1.90 -35.94
CA THR A 667 26.58 2.60 -37.01
C THR A 667 25.93 2.52 -38.39
N ASN A 668 24.95 1.62 -38.57
CA ASN A 668 24.34 1.31 -39.86
C ASN A 668 22.81 1.44 -39.78
N GLY A 669 22.22 2.16 -40.73
CA GLY A 669 20.76 2.31 -40.86
C GLY A 669 20.06 1.12 -41.51
N ASP A 670 18.82 1.37 -41.93
CA ASP A 670 17.87 0.42 -42.52
C ASP A 670 17.70 -0.85 -41.66
N VAL A 671 17.45 -0.63 -40.36
CA VAL A 671 17.46 -1.71 -39.37
C VAL A 671 16.25 -1.67 -38.43
N THR A 672 15.64 -2.83 -38.20
CA THR A 672 14.61 -3.05 -37.17
C THR A 672 15.16 -3.97 -36.09
N ILE A 673 15.34 -3.47 -34.87
CA ILE A 673 15.79 -4.25 -33.72
C ILE A 673 14.55 -4.65 -32.91
N ALA A 674 14.09 -5.89 -33.09
CA ALA A 674 12.82 -6.37 -32.57
C ALA A 674 13.01 -7.21 -31.28
N GLY A 675 13.20 -6.52 -30.15
CA GLY A 675 13.43 -7.12 -28.84
C GLY A 675 12.33 -8.09 -28.38
N GLN A 676 11.10 -7.93 -28.87
CA GLN A 676 9.96 -8.81 -28.56
C GLN A 676 10.19 -10.27 -28.98
N THR A 677 11.09 -10.50 -29.94
CA THR A 677 11.44 -11.87 -30.37
C THR A 677 12.27 -12.63 -29.34
N SER A 678 12.85 -11.94 -28.35
CA SER A 678 13.61 -12.55 -27.28
C SER A 678 12.70 -13.28 -26.28
N PRO A 679 12.86 -14.61 -26.07
CA PRO A 679 11.95 -15.44 -25.27
C PRO A 679 11.73 -15.01 -23.81
N GLY A 680 12.69 -14.27 -23.24
CA GLY A 680 12.66 -13.63 -21.92
C GLY A 680 13.17 -12.19 -21.95
N GLY A 681 13.16 -11.53 -23.11
CA GLY A 681 13.64 -10.14 -23.29
C GLY A 681 15.17 -9.96 -23.22
N ILE A 682 15.64 -8.81 -23.72
CA ILE A 682 17.05 -8.42 -23.74
C ILE A 682 17.27 -7.11 -22.99
N THR A 683 18.38 -7.06 -22.26
CA THR A 683 18.96 -5.86 -21.66
C THR A 683 20.33 -5.59 -22.29
N ILE A 684 20.60 -4.36 -22.71
CA ILE A 684 21.90 -3.89 -23.20
C ILE A 684 22.45 -2.80 -22.27
N ARG A 685 23.76 -2.57 -22.24
CA ARG A 685 24.38 -1.60 -21.32
C ARG A 685 24.50 -0.18 -21.90
N GLY A 686 23.91 0.09 -23.06
CA GLY A 686 23.89 1.40 -23.72
C GLY A 686 23.66 1.24 -25.22
N LEU A 687 23.07 2.24 -25.89
CA LEU A 687 22.96 2.29 -27.36
C LEU A 687 23.31 3.69 -27.88
N VAL A 688 24.29 3.77 -28.77
CA VAL A 688 24.77 5.02 -29.36
C VAL A 688 24.82 4.92 -30.88
N THR A 689 24.54 6.00 -31.61
CA THR A 689 24.60 6.03 -33.10
C THR A 689 25.76 6.86 -33.66
N ASP A 690 26.75 7.23 -32.84
CA ASP A 690 27.89 8.06 -33.22
C ASP A 690 29.21 7.31 -33.46
N GLU A 691 30.12 8.02 -34.13
CA GLU A 691 31.49 7.56 -34.39
C GLU A 691 32.45 7.97 -33.25
N SER A 692 33.38 7.08 -32.93
CA SER A 692 34.48 7.38 -32.02
C SER A 692 35.76 7.66 -32.82
N PRO A 693 36.46 8.79 -32.61
CA PRO A 693 36.24 9.82 -31.58
C PRO A 693 35.27 10.94 -32.00
N TYR A 694 34.60 11.54 -31.00
CA TYR A 694 33.74 12.72 -31.12
C TYR A 694 34.40 13.89 -31.87
N GLN A 695 33.67 14.51 -32.80
CA GLN A 695 34.08 15.72 -33.53
C GLN A 695 33.20 16.92 -33.13
N ASP A 696 33.73 17.77 -32.23
CA ASP A 696 32.99 18.91 -31.67
C ASP A 696 32.63 20.00 -32.69
N GLN A 697 31.34 20.33 -32.78
CA GLN A 697 30.64 21.38 -33.57
C GLN A 697 30.96 21.56 -35.07
N ALA A 698 32.17 21.27 -35.53
CA ALA A 698 32.66 21.39 -36.91
C ALA A 698 32.30 20.18 -37.80
N VAL A 699 31.26 19.43 -37.41
CA VAL A 699 30.86 18.13 -37.96
C VAL A 699 30.78 18.15 -39.48
N ARG A 700 31.51 17.21 -40.11
CA ARG A 700 31.17 16.69 -41.44
C ARG A 700 30.37 15.41 -41.24
N ALA A 701 29.50 15.06 -42.18
CA ALA A 701 28.78 13.80 -42.11
C ALA A 701 29.75 12.62 -41.88
N PRO A 702 29.49 11.74 -40.89
CA PRO A 702 30.22 10.48 -40.73
C PRO A 702 30.20 9.67 -42.03
N ALA A 703 31.17 8.77 -42.19
CA ALA A 703 31.22 7.89 -43.36
C ALA A 703 30.02 6.92 -43.40
N ASP A 704 29.65 6.39 -42.23
CA ASP A 704 28.55 5.45 -42.00
C ASP A 704 27.82 5.88 -40.71
N PHE A 705 26.49 6.02 -40.75
CA PHE A 705 25.65 6.34 -39.58
C PHE A 705 24.21 5.86 -39.76
N ALA A 706 23.46 5.72 -38.66
CA ALA A 706 22.10 5.17 -38.67
C ALA A 706 21.01 6.20 -39.03
N GLU A 707 20.86 6.51 -40.32
CA GLU A 707 19.83 7.47 -40.78
C GLU A 707 18.39 7.00 -40.51
N ASN A 708 18.08 5.71 -40.63
CA ASN A 708 16.72 5.16 -40.60
C ASN A 708 16.65 3.86 -39.76
N TRP A 709 15.89 3.82 -38.67
CA TRP A 709 15.82 2.64 -37.80
C TRP A 709 14.57 2.54 -36.92
N ILE A 710 14.28 1.32 -36.44
CA ILE A 710 13.18 0.99 -35.53
C ILE A 710 13.76 0.19 -34.35
N LEU A 711 13.37 0.52 -33.11
CA LEU A 711 13.75 -0.21 -31.91
C LEU A 711 12.51 -0.51 -31.06
N GLN A 712 12.31 -1.79 -30.70
CA GLN A 712 11.18 -2.23 -29.89
C GLN A 712 11.58 -3.19 -28.78
N HIS A 713 10.93 -3.10 -27.61
CA HIS A 713 11.02 -4.07 -26.50
C HIS A 713 12.45 -4.41 -26.01
N ILE A 714 13.36 -3.44 -26.09
CA ILE A 714 14.72 -3.53 -25.52
C ILE A 714 14.80 -2.74 -24.21
N ARG A 715 15.57 -3.27 -23.25
CA ARG A 715 15.97 -2.54 -22.05
C ARG A 715 17.39 -2.01 -22.18
N ILE A 716 17.63 -0.79 -21.70
CA ILE A 716 18.91 -0.11 -21.77
C ILE A 716 19.30 0.33 -20.35
N ARG A 717 20.44 -0.20 -19.85
CA ARG A 717 20.81 -0.19 -18.41
C ARG A 717 22.33 0.00 -18.20
N PRO A 718 22.86 1.24 -18.25
CA PRO A 718 24.31 1.49 -18.22
C PRO A 718 24.98 1.18 -16.88
N GLY A 719 24.61 1.90 -15.82
CA GLY A 719 25.09 1.73 -14.44
C GLY A 719 26.42 2.41 -14.11
N LEU A 720 26.60 2.75 -12.83
CA LEU A 720 27.73 3.51 -12.27
C LEU A 720 29.15 3.01 -12.60
N ASN A 721 29.29 1.77 -13.06
CA ASN A 721 30.55 1.17 -13.53
C ASN A 721 30.31 0.43 -14.85
N GLY A 722 29.53 1.03 -15.75
CA GLY A 722 29.12 0.48 -17.03
C GLY A 722 30.12 0.72 -18.16
N PRO A 723 29.92 0.05 -19.31
CA PRO A 723 30.61 0.34 -20.56
C PRO A 723 30.02 1.55 -21.31
N SER A 724 28.98 2.18 -20.77
CA SER A 724 28.31 3.38 -21.29
C SER A 724 28.03 4.31 -20.11
N ASP A 725 28.06 5.60 -20.38
CA ASP A 725 27.58 6.71 -19.57
C ASP A 725 26.06 6.89 -19.76
N ASP A 726 25.67 7.07 -21.02
CA ASP A 726 24.28 7.24 -21.44
C ASP A 726 23.53 5.93 -21.50
N GLY A 727 22.22 6.01 -21.31
CA GLY A 727 21.29 5.02 -21.83
C GLY A 727 21.32 5.01 -23.35
N LEU A 728 20.72 6.03 -23.95
CA LEU A 728 20.45 6.11 -25.38
C LEU A 728 20.97 7.43 -25.97
N ARG A 729 21.97 7.37 -26.85
CA ARG A 729 22.59 8.53 -27.50
C ARG A 729 22.27 8.56 -29.00
N ILE A 730 21.22 9.28 -29.38
CA ILE A 730 20.76 9.42 -30.77
C ILE A 730 21.49 10.59 -31.44
N ARG A 731 22.50 10.28 -32.25
CA ARG A 731 23.18 11.23 -33.14
C ARG A 731 22.95 10.91 -34.63
N TYR A 732 22.85 11.95 -35.46
CA TYR A 732 22.77 11.89 -36.92
C TYR A 732 21.59 11.10 -37.53
N THR A 733 20.58 10.74 -36.74
CA THR A 733 19.41 9.96 -37.18
C THR A 733 18.42 10.85 -37.94
N ARG A 734 17.88 10.39 -39.08
CA ARG A 734 16.92 11.15 -39.91
C ARG A 734 15.46 10.69 -39.84
N ASN A 735 15.23 9.49 -39.33
CA ASN A 735 13.91 8.85 -39.27
C ASN A 735 13.96 7.67 -38.30
N ALA A 736 13.46 7.82 -37.07
CA ALA A 736 13.44 6.70 -36.13
C ALA A 736 12.23 6.71 -35.20
N VAL A 737 11.71 5.51 -34.93
CA VAL A 737 10.72 5.28 -33.88
C VAL A 737 11.21 4.24 -32.89
N LEU A 738 11.15 4.62 -31.62
CA LEU A 738 11.41 3.80 -30.46
C LEU A 738 10.09 3.58 -29.74
N ASP A 739 9.70 2.32 -29.57
CA ASP A 739 8.37 1.95 -29.08
C ASP A 739 8.46 0.79 -28.08
N HIS A 740 7.80 0.92 -26.93
CA HIS A 740 7.92 -0.05 -25.84
C HIS A 740 9.39 -0.33 -25.45
N VAL A 741 10.21 0.71 -25.35
CA VAL A 741 11.60 0.63 -24.85
C VAL A 741 11.59 0.95 -23.35
N SER A 742 12.54 0.41 -22.59
CA SER A 742 12.79 0.89 -21.22
C SER A 742 14.25 1.30 -21.04
N ILE A 743 14.44 2.51 -20.54
CA ILE A 743 15.74 3.16 -20.42
C ILE A 743 15.88 3.66 -19.00
N GLY A 744 17.03 3.38 -18.38
CA GLY A 744 17.30 3.89 -17.04
C GLY A 744 18.55 3.31 -16.43
N ASN A 745 18.81 3.68 -15.18
CA ASN A 745 20.05 3.32 -14.47
C ASN A 745 21.31 3.85 -15.21
N ALA A 746 21.17 4.95 -15.98
CA ALA A 746 22.28 5.65 -16.67
C ALA A 746 23.09 6.52 -15.68
N THR A 747 24.27 6.99 -16.06
CA THR A 747 25.10 7.86 -15.18
C THR A 747 25.13 9.30 -15.63
N ASP A 748 25.03 9.54 -16.93
CA ASP A 748 24.69 10.84 -17.50
C ASP A 748 23.28 10.73 -18.11
N GLU A 749 23.04 11.10 -19.36
CA GLU A 749 21.73 11.09 -20.02
C GLU A 749 21.07 9.70 -20.07
N ALA A 750 19.81 9.60 -19.61
CA ALA A 750 18.95 8.48 -19.99
C ALA A 750 18.70 8.51 -21.51
N VAL A 751 18.40 9.69 -22.07
CA VAL A 751 18.29 9.90 -23.52
C VAL A 751 18.98 11.20 -23.93
N GLU A 752 19.95 11.12 -24.84
CA GLU A 752 20.46 12.25 -25.62
C GLU A 752 19.90 12.18 -27.05
N ILE A 753 19.46 13.32 -27.60
CA ILE A 753 19.09 13.47 -29.02
C ILE A 753 19.82 14.69 -29.59
N SER A 754 20.68 14.43 -30.58
CA SER A 754 21.54 15.43 -31.20
C SER A 754 21.67 15.25 -32.71
N TYR A 755 21.83 16.35 -33.46
CA TYR A 755 22.07 16.31 -34.91
C TYR A 755 21.03 15.48 -35.71
N SER A 756 19.84 15.25 -35.15
CA SER A 756 18.87 14.25 -35.59
C SER A 756 17.49 14.86 -35.84
N ASN A 757 16.78 14.34 -36.84
CA ASN A 757 15.47 14.82 -37.26
C ASN A 757 14.47 13.66 -37.41
N ASN A 758 13.17 13.96 -37.29
CA ASN A 758 12.06 12.97 -37.38
C ASN A 758 12.21 11.78 -36.41
N VAL A 759 12.37 12.08 -35.12
CA VAL A 759 12.48 11.04 -34.07
C VAL A 759 11.15 10.93 -33.32
N THR A 760 10.77 9.71 -32.93
CA THR A 760 9.68 9.48 -31.98
C THR A 760 10.07 8.47 -30.92
N ILE A 761 9.84 8.82 -29.65
CA ILE A 761 9.92 7.90 -28.53
C ILE A 761 8.52 7.78 -27.95
N GLN A 762 7.96 6.57 -28.02
CA GLN A 762 6.59 6.27 -27.63
C GLN A 762 6.47 5.04 -26.72
N ASN A 763 5.43 5.01 -25.89
CA ASN A 763 5.09 3.89 -25.00
C ASN A 763 6.29 3.38 -24.16
N SER A 764 7.23 4.26 -23.81
CA SER A 764 8.52 3.86 -23.23
C SER A 764 8.69 4.30 -21.77
N ILE A 765 9.58 3.65 -21.03
CA ILE A 765 10.01 4.08 -19.69
C ILE A 765 11.36 4.81 -19.81
N ILE A 766 11.50 5.92 -19.09
CA ILE A 766 12.74 6.70 -18.95
C ILE A 766 12.92 6.99 -17.45
N ALA A 767 13.88 6.38 -16.76
CA ALA A 767 13.89 6.38 -15.29
C ALA A 767 15.28 6.33 -14.62
N GLU A 768 15.37 6.86 -13.40
CA GLU A 768 16.48 6.71 -12.44
C GLU A 768 17.89 6.81 -13.03
N THR A 769 18.45 8.02 -13.11
CA THR A 769 19.86 8.25 -13.42
C THR A 769 20.70 8.47 -12.17
N LEU A 770 22.00 8.17 -12.25
CA LEU A 770 22.78 7.75 -11.10
C LEU A 770 24.02 8.61 -10.84
N GLY A 771 24.26 8.95 -9.58
CA GLY A 771 25.46 9.64 -9.14
C GLY A 771 25.47 11.12 -9.50
N GLY A 772 26.68 11.70 -9.63
CA GLY A 772 26.88 13.16 -9.66
C GLY A 772 26.30 13.91 -10.86
N HIS A 773 25.88 13.21 -11.92
CA HIS A 773 25.23 13.79 -13.11
C HIS A 773 23.72 13.47 -13.19
N SER A 774 23.13 12.82 -12.19
CA SER A 774 21.67 12.52 -12.10
C SER A 774 20.76 13.72 -12.38
N PHE A 775 21.10 14.90 -11.84
CA PHE A 775 20.42 16.17 -12.12
C PHE A 775 20.38 16.55 -13.61
N TYR A 776 21.39 16.14 -14.38
CA TYR A 776 21.49 16.32 -15.82
C TYR A 776 21.00 15.08 -16.60
N GLY A 777 20.81 13.93 -15.96
CA GLY A 777 20.63 12.64 -16.63
C GLY A 777 19.25 12.36 -17.25
N GLY A 778 18.38 13.34 -17.49
CA GLY A 778 17.05 13.08 -18.06
C GLY A 778 17.04 12.82 -19.56
N VAL A 779 16.23 13.61 -20.27
CA VAL A 779 16.14 13.65 -21.73
C VAL A 779 16.74 14.97 -22.21
N LEU A 780 17.97 14.92 -22.73
CA LEU A 780 18.63 16.05 -23.37
C LEU A 780 18.34 16.06 -24.87
N MET A 781 17.81 17.16 -25.38
CA MET A 781 17.83 17.46 -26.82
C MET A 781 18.83 18.60 -27.02
N ASN A 782 20.02 18.30 -27.56
CA ASN A 782 21.12 19.27 -27.72
C ASN A 782 21.81 19.13 -29.07
N TYR A 783 22.64 20.08 -29.47
CA TYR A 783 23.46 20.09 -30.69
C TYR A 783 22.70 19.95 -32.01
N SER A 784 22.91 20.92 -32.90
CA SER A 784 22.26 20.97 -34.20
C SER A 784 23.15 21.71 -35.18
N ASN A 785 23.32 21.20 -36.41
CA ASN A 785 24.06 21.90 -37.46
C ASN A 785 23.29 21.78 -38.80
N PRO A 786 22.17 22.50 -38.96
CA PRO A 786 21.34 22.40 -40.16
C PRO A 786 22.07 22.89 -41.42
N ALA A 787 23.04 23.79 -41.28
CA ALA A 787 23.91 24.23 -42.36
C ALA A 787 24.76 23.08 -42.96
N HIS A 788 24.99 22.00 -42.20
CA HIS A 788 25.70 20.79 -42.62
C HIS A 788 24.75 19.61 -42.89
N GLY A 789 23.43 19.84 -42.94
CA GLY A 789 22.43 18.80 -43.20
C GLY A 789 22.01 17.99 -41.96
N PHE A 790 22.33 18.49 -40.76
CA PHE A 790 22.02 17.85 -39.48
C PHE A 790 21.12 18.74 -38.63
N GLY A 791 19.83 18.67 -38.93
CA GLY A 791 18.78 19.35 -38.17
C GLY A 791 18.71 18.90 -36.70
N LEU A 792 17.88 19.59 -35.92
CA LEU A 792 17.37 19.12 -34.63
C LEU A 792 15.95 19.65 -34.55
N ASP A 793 15.05 18.90 -35.17
CA ASP A 793 13.70 19.30 -35.50
C ASP A 793 12.84 18.06 -35.75
N ASN A 794 11.52 18.21 -35.60
CA ASN A 794 10.55 17.13 -35.76
C ASN A 794 10.80 15.99 -34.74
N ILE A 795 10.72 16.32 -33.44
CA ILE A 795 10.83 15.36 -32.34
C ILE A 795 9.45 15.15 -31.71
N ALA A 796 9.06 13.90 -31.47
CA ALA A 796 7.88 13.56 -30.69
C ALA A 796 8.24 12.68 -29.50
N LEU A 797 7.81 13.09 -28.32
CA LEU A 797 7.92 12.32 -27.08
C LEU A 797 6.49 12.16 -26.57
N HIS A 798 5.92 10.97 -26.68
CA HIS A 798 4.54 10.75 -26.23
C HIS A 798 4.21 9.38 -25.63
N HIS A 799 3.23 9.34 -24.73
CA HIS A 799 2.82 8.10 -24.05
C HIS A 799 3.96 7.43 -23.25
N ASN A 800 4.95 8.21 -22.79
CA ASN A 800 6.07 7.70 -22.00
C ASN A 800 5.85 7.86 -20.49
N VAL A 801 6.48 7.01 -19.70
CA VAL A 801 6.57 7.14 -18.24
C VAL A 801 7.98 7.58 -17.87
N ILE A 802 8.09 8.81 -17.36
CA ILE A 802 9.36 9.45 -16.98
C ILE A 802 9.41 9.46 -15.44
N ASN A 803 10.23 8.62 -14.82
CA ASN A 803 10.06 8.22 -13.41
C ASN A 803 11.35 8.35 -12.58
N ARG A 804 11.30 9.12 -11.48
CA ARG A 804 12.46 9.44 -10.62
C ARG A 804 13.67 9.93 -11.44
N ILE A 805 13.40 10.84 -12.36
CA ILE A 805 14.42 11.62 -13.09
C ILE A 805 14.50 12.99 -12.44
N GLU A 806 15.70 13.47 -12.14
CA GLU A 806 15.88 14.71 -11.40
C GLU A 806 15.66 15.95 -12.27
N GLY A 807 16.46 16.12 -13.33
CA GLY A 807 16.35 17.21 -14.29
C GLY A 807 16.38 16.75 -15.74
N ARG A 808 16.44 17.71 -16.66
CA ARG A 808 16.21 17.54 -18.11
C ARG A 808 14.91 16.78 -18.44
N LEU A 809 13.77 17.44 -18.26
CA LEU A 809 12.46 16.77 -18.24
C LEU A 809 11.48 17.07 -19.40
N PRO A 810 11.86 17.21 -20.69
CA PRO A 810 13.21 17.24 -21.28
C PRO A 810 13.90 18.59 -21.09
N GLU A 811 15.20 18.66 -21.40
CA GLU A 811 15.90 19.91 -21.69
C GLU A 811 16.04 20.10 -23.21
N GLY A 812 15.84 21.33 -23.69
CA GLY A 812 16.01 21.72 -25.08
C GLY A 812 17.09 22.79 -25.25
N SER A 813 18.24 22.39 -25.78
CA SER A 813 19.40 23.22 -26.11
C SER A 813 19.75 23.08 -27.60
N ARG A 814 20.43 24.08 -28.18
CA ARG A 814 20.94 24.02 -29.57
C ARG A 814 22.28 24.75 -29.66
N GLU A 815 23.33 24.06 -29.24
CA GLU A 815 24.70 24.58 -29.14
C GLU A 815 25.42 24.61 -30.50
N SER A 816 24.93 25.42 -31.44
CA SER A 816 25.68 25.80 -32.64
C SER A 816 25.22 27.12 -33.25
N LEU A 817 26.18 27.90 -33.77
CA LEU A 817 25.91 29.11 -34.54
C LEU A 817 25.11 28.82 -35.82
N ALA A 818 25.22 27.60 -36.37
CA ALA A 818 24.41 27.17 -37.51
C ALA A 818 22.92 27.01 -37.18
N ALA A 819 22.56 26.90 -35.90
CA ALA A 819 21.17 26.78 -35.43
C ALA A 819 20.58 28.12 -34.92
N ALA A 820 21.34 29.23 -34.98
CA ALA A 820 20.82 30.55 -34.63
C ALA A 820 19.58 30.91 -35.48
N TYR A 821 18.53 31.41 -34.82
CA TYR A 821 17.23 31.75 -35.41
C TYR A 821 16.47 30.57 -36.06
N SER A 822 16.90 29.32 -35.84
CA SER A 822 16.19 28.13 -36.33
C SER A 822 15.02 27.75 -35.41
N THR A 823 14.01 27.11 -36.00
CA THR A 823 12.83 26.60 -35.27
C THR A 823 12.96 25.10 -35.00
N MET A 824 12.42 24.64 -33.88
CA MET A 824 12.25 23.22 -33.54
C MET A 824 10.76 22.89 -33.42
N ASN A 825 10.32 21.88 -34.17
CA ASN A 825 8.98 21.30 -34.03
C ASN A 825 9.02 20.18 -32.97
N LEU A 826 8.19 20.29 -31.94
CA LEU A 826 8.15 19.37 -30.81
C LEU A 826 6.69 18.98 -30.46
N GLU A 827 6.38 17.69 -30.50
CA GLU A 827 5.15 17.11 -29.93
C GLU A 827 5.53 16.46 -28.60
N LEU A 828 5.25 17.13 -27.49
CA LEU A 828 5.54 16.69 -26.13
C LEU A 828 4.21 16.45 -25.41
N SER A 829 3.61 15.28 -25.62
CA SER A 829 2.20 15.05 -25.32
C SER A 829 1.96 13.69 -24.67
N ASN A 830 1.01 13.59 -23.74
CA ASN A 830 0.68 12.35 -23.03
C ASN A 830 1.86 11.68 -22.31
N ASN A 831 2.82 12.43 -21.79
CA ASN A 831 3.86 11.87 -20.93
C ASN A 831 3.42 11.92 -19.45
N LEU A 832 3.67 10.82 -18.74
CA LEU A 832 3.44 10.69 -17.31
C LEU A 832 4.77 10.88 -16.58
N TYR A 833 4.90 12.02 -15.92
CA TYR A 833 6.05 12.36 -15.11
C TYR A 833 5.78 11.97 -13.65
N TRP A 834 6.59 11.05 -13.12
CA TRP A 834 6.42 10.48 -11.80
C TRP A 834 7.64 10.82 -10.92
N ASP A 835 7.39 11.52 -9.82
CA ASP A 835 8.44 12.11 -8.97
C ASP A 835 9.49 12.96 -9.74
N PRO A 836 9.08 13.89 -10.64
CA PRO A 836 10.01 14.82 -11.26
C PRO A 836 10.59 15.77 -10.20
N ARG A 837 11.86 16.16 -10.31
CA ARG A 837 12.50 17.15 -9.42
C ARG A 837 12.76 18.51 -10.08
N PHE A 838 12.58 18.62 -11.39
CA PHE A 838 12.71 19.84 -12.18
C PHE A 838 11.53 20.02 -13.18
N PHE A 839 11.54 21.11 -13.93
CA PHE A 839 10.55 21.42 -14.98
C PHE A 839 11.00 21.00 -16.40
N ILE A 840 10.06 21.00 -17.35
CA ILE A 840 10.32 20.91 -18.79
C ILE A 840 11.09 22.17 -19.23
N ALA A 841 12.38 22.04 -19.55
CA ALA A 841 13.32 23.14 -19.72
C ALA A 841 13.59 23.43 -21.21
N LEU A 842 12.65 24.12 -21.87
CA LEU A 842 12.75 24.47 -23.30
C LEU A 842 13.27 25.91 -23.47
N GLY A 843 14.59 26.06 -23.36
CA GLY A 843 15.26 27.35 -23.37
C GLY A 843 15.08 28.12 -24.68
N PRO A 844 14.93 29.47 -24.65
CA PRO A 844 14.82 30.29 -25.86
C PRO A 844 16.17 30.57 -26.54
N ASN A 845 17.29 30.21 -25.93
CA ASN A 845 18.65 30.42 -26.43
C ASN A 845 19.63 29.50 -25.67
N THR A 846 20.92 29.51 -26.05
CA THR A 846 21.99 28.87 -25.26
C THR A 846 23.06 29.90 -24.91
N ASN A 847 23.52 29.93 -23.65
CA ASN A 847 24.63 30.81 -23.23
C ASN A 847 26.00 30.40 -23.83
N ILE A 848 26.02 29.31 -24.60
CA ILE A 848 27.20 28.69 -25.21
C ILE A 848 27.47 29.26 -26.61
N VAL A 849 26.47 29.85 -27.28
CA VAL A 849 26.63 30.47 -28.60
C VAL A 849 26.07 31.89 -28.60
N THR A 850 26.98 32.86 -28.59
CA THR A 850 26.68 34.29 -28.44
C THR A 850 27.16 35.13 -29.62
N ASP A 851 26.55 36.30 -29.80
CA ASP A 851 27.01 37.31 -30.75
C ASP A 851 28.32 38.00 -30.30
N SER A 852 28.83 38.92 -31.11
CA SER A 852 30.05 39.70 -30.80
C SER A 852 29.93 40.64 -29.59
N SER A 853 28.77 40.68 -28.93
CA SER A 853 28.48 41.46 -27.71
C SER A 853 28.11 40.56 -26.51
N GLY A 854 28.14 39.23 -26.66
CA GLY A 854 27.81 38.26 -25.62
C GLY A 854 26.32 37.93 -25.51
N ASN A 855 25.46 38.41 -26.42
CA ASN A 855 24.04 38.05 -26.39
C ASN A 855 23.84 36.65 -26.99
N PRO A 856 23.19 35.70 -26.30
CA PRO A 856 22.96 34.35 -26.81
C PRO A 856 21.97 34.36 -27.98
N TYR A 857 22.26 33.59 -29.03
CA TYR A 857 21.40 33.54 -30.22
C TYR A 857 20.06 32.85 -29.91
N PRO A 858 18.92 33.43 -30.31
CA PRO A 858 17.61 32.84 -30.03
C PRO A 858 17.36 31.62 -30.92
N ILE A 859 16.63 30.66 -30.36
CA ILE A 859 16.03 29.52 -31.06
C ILE A 859 14.53 29.54 -30.83
N TYR A 860 13.78 29.03 -31.81
CA TYR A 860 12.32 29.12 -31.81
C TYR A 860 11.66 27.76 -31.61
N TRP A 861 10.50 27.76 -30.95
CA TRP A 861 9.75 26.56 -30.61
C TRP A 861 8.37 26.57 -31.25
N ASN A 862 8.07 25.56 -32.05
CA ASN A 862 6.72 25.17 -32.43
C ASN A 862 6.33 23.97 -31.56
N LEU A 863 5.54 24.20 -30.51
CA LEU A 863 5.27 23.21 -29.48
C LEU A 863 3.80 22.78 -29.50
N ASN A 864 3.55 21.47 -29.63
CA ASN A 864 2.32 20.84 -29.15
C ASN A 864 2.63 20.25 -27.77
N ALA A 865 1.97 20.74 -26.72
CA ALA A 865 2.08 20.21 -25.37
C ALA A 865 0.69 19.81 -24.86
N VAL A 866 0.33 18.53 -24.99
CA VAL A 866 -1.06 18.07 -24.79
C VAL A 866 -1.16 16.95 -23.77
N ASN A 867 -2.07 17.05 -22.81
CA ASN A 867 -2.45 15.99 -21.86
C ASN A 867 -1.27 15.33 -21.08
N ASN A 868 -0.19 16.07 -20.79
CA ASN A 868 0.86 15.58 -19.88
C ASN A 868 0.39 15.63 -18.42
N TYR A 869 0.89 14.72 -17.59
CA TYR A 869 0.58 14.67 -16.15
C TYR A 869 1.85 14.62 -15.30
N PHE A 870 2.00 15.59 -14.40
CA PHE A 870 3.05 15.65 -13.38
C PHE A 870 2.52 15.13 -12.04
N ARG A 871 2.95 13.94 -11.60
CA ARG A 871 2.75 13.45 -10.23
C ARG A 871 3.96 13.83 -9.37
N THR A 872 3.85 15.01 -8.77
CA THR A 872 4.88 15.68 -7.96
C THR A 872 4.87 15.24 -6.50
N GLY A 873 6.06 15.22 -5.88
CA GLY A 873 6.20 15.14 -4.43
C GLY A 873 5.77 16.44 -3.71
N PRO A 874 5.51 16.41 -2.39
CA PRO A 874 5.04 17.60 -1.64
C PRO A 874 6.01 18.79 -1.63
N GLN A 875 7.28 18.56 -1.94
CA GLN A 875 8.35 19.57 -1.95
C GLN A 875 8.69 20.10 -3.35
N PHE A 876 7.97 19.69 -4.41
CA PHE A 876 8.23 20.15 -5.78
C PHE A 876 7.91 21.66 -5.91
N PRO A 877 8.90 22.52 -6.20
CA PRO A 877 8.76 23.96 -6.02
C PRO A 877 8.42 24.75 -7.30
N TYR A 878 8.41 24.07 -8.46
CA TYR A 878 8.33 24.67 -9.80
C TYR A 878 6.94 24.54 -10.45
N GLY A 879 6.78 25.17 -11.63
CA GLY A 879 5.74 24.79 -12.60
C GLY A 879 6.04 23.46 -13.31
N MET A 880 5.22 23.12 -14.31
CA MET A 880 5.47 21.99 -15.21
C MET A 880 6.51 22.35 -16.28
N PHE A 881 6.48 23.59 -16.78
CA PHE A 881 7.36 24.10 -17.84
C PHE A 881 8.16 25.32 -17.36
N ASP A 882 9.34 25.54 -17.93
CA ASP A 882 9.99 26.86 -17.91
C ASP A 882 9.09 27.90 -18.57
N ASP A 883 8.93 29.10 -18.01
CA ASP A 883 8.19 30.19 -18.65
C ASP A 883 9.03 31.03 -19.63
N GLN A 884 10.35 30.84 -19.70
CA GLN A 884 11.22 31.49 -20.69
C GLN A 884 10.76 31.24 -22.14
N ILE A 885 10.23 30.05 -22.46
CA ILE A 885 9.63 29.75 -23.77
C ILE A 885 8.44 30.67 -24.10
N LEU A 886 7.68 31.11 -23.08
CA LEU A 886 6.59 32.07 -23.27
C LEU A 886 7.08 33.49 -23.49
N ARG A 887 8.30 33.85 -23.05
CA ARG A 887 8.85 35.22 -23.12
C ARG A 887 9.41 35.60 -24.51
N VAL A 888 9.30 34.72 -25.52
CA VAL A 888 9.82 34.94 -26.88
C VAL A 888 8.72 34.92 -27.93
N VAL A 889 8.49 36.08 -28.54
CA VAL A 889 7.45 36.34 -29.57
C VAL A 889 7.55 35.43 -30.79
N GLY A 890 8.74 34.90 -31.12
CA GLY A 890 8.95 33.98 -32.24
C GLY A 890 8.52 32.53 -31.99
N ASN A 891 8.16 32.17 -30.75
CA ASN A 891 7.66 30.83 -30.41
C ASN A 891 6.15 30.76 -30.68
N THR A 892 5.67 29.58 -31.07
CA THR A 892 4.24 29.32 -31.31
C THR A 892 3.82 28.03 -30.61
N LEU A 893 2.91 28.13 -29.64
CA LEU A 893 2.56 27.04 -28.73
C LEU A 893 1.08 26.69 -28.84
N TYR A 894 0.78 25.39 -28.93
CA TYR A 894 -0.51 24.83 -28.57
C TYR A 894 -0.35 24.04 -27.27
N VAL A 895 -1.14 24.39 -26.25
CA VAL A 895 -1.10 23.77 -24.93
C VAL A 895 -2.53 23.43 -24.52
N SER A 896 -2.80 22.16 -24.20
CA SER A 896 -4.15 21.72 -23.82
C SER A 896 -4.20 20.50 -22.89
N GLY A 897 -5.02 20.56 -21.83
CA GLY A 897 -5.34 19.45 -20.93
C GLY A 897 -4.23 18.99 -19.97
N ASN A 898 -3.11 19.72 -19.86
CA ASN A 898 -1.99 19.38 -18.98
C ASN A 898 -2.35 19.64 -17.51
N ARG A 899 -1.89 18.78 -16.58
CA ARG A 899 -2.18 18.88 -15.13
C ARG A 899 -1.00 18.47 -14.25
N MET A 900 -0.97 18.96 -13.01
CA MET A 900 -0.02 18.48 -11.98
C MET A 900 -0.69 18.26 -10.61
N SER A 901 -0.19 17.32 -9.82
CA SER A 901 -0.84 16.90 -8.56
C SER A 901 -0.75 17.90 -7.42
N SER A 902 0.34 18.68 -7.30
CA SER A 902 0.46 19.68 -6.23
C SER A 902 -0.45 20.90 -6.43
N TYR A 903 -0.86 21.19 -7.67
CA TYR A 903 -1.68 22.35 -8.02
C TYR A 903 -2.79 21.95 -9.02
N PRO A 904 -3.73 21.08 -8.62
CA PRO A 904 -4.66 20.41 -9.54
C PRO A 904 -5.71 21.36 -10.17
N SER A 905 -5.81 22.58 -9.68
CA SER A 905 -6.64 23.66 -10.24
C SER A 905 -5.93 24.48 -11.32
N ARG A 906 -4.61 24.31 -11.52
CA ARG A 906 -3.85 24.96 -12.59
C ARG A 906 -3.79 24.06 -13.82
N SER A 907 -3.91 24.66 -15.00
CA SER A 907 -3.90 23.96 -16.28
C SER A 907 -3.17 24.73 -17.36
N ASP A 908 -2.57 24.00 -18.30
CA ASP A 908 -1.98 24.51 -19.53
C ASP A 908 -1.04 25.71 -19.32
N TYR A 909 -1.42 26.91 -19.79
CA TYR A 909 -0.56 28.10 -19.69
C TYR A 909 -0.31 28.59 -18.25
N GLU A 910 -1.09 28.12 -17.27
CA GLU A 910 -0.87 28.40 -15.85
C GLU A 910 0.27 27.57 -15.23
N LEU A 911 0.76 26.56 -15.96
CA LEU A 911 1.80 25.62 -15.52
C LEU A 911 3.21 26.01 -16.00
N PHE A 912 3.37 27.17 -16.65
CA PHE A 912 4.66 27.71 -17.09
C PHE A 912 5.22 28.63 -16.00
N TYR A 913 6.27 28.19 -15.31
CA TYR A 913 6.94 28.94 -14.26
C TYR A 913 8.32 28.36 -13.89
N CYS A 914 9.40 29.13 -14.07
CA CYS A 914 10.77 28.66 -13.82
C CYS A 914 11.28 28.76 -12.37
N CYS A 915 10.71 29.65 -11.55
CA CYS A 915 11.25 29.91 -10.21
C CYS A 915 10.79 28.86 -9.17
N ASN A 916 11.56 28.73 -8.08
CA ASN A 916 11.38 27.73 -7.02
C ASN A 916 10.41 28.17 -5.90
N ASP A 917 9.48 29.05 -6.23
CA ASP A 917 8.48 29.66 -5.35
C ASP A 917 7.05 29.63 -5.94
N PHE A 918 6.79 28.75 -6.91
CA PHE A 918 5.51 28.60 -7.64
C PHE A 918 4.29 28.40 -6.72
N ALA A 919 4.51 27.84 -5.53
CA ALA A 919 3.52 27.68 -4.47
C ALA A 919 2.98 29.01 -3.91
N SER A 920 3.80 30.07 -3.95
CA SER A 920 3.51 31.37 -3.35
C SER A 920 2.89 32.37 -4.33
N VAL A 921 3.17 32.21 -5.62
CA VAL A 921 2.56 33.01 -6.69
C VAL A 921 1.09 32.66 -6.81
N SER A 922 0.19 33.66 -6.74
CA SER A 922 -1.24 33.47 -7.00
C SER A 922 -1.57 33.48 -8.48
N ASN A 923 -1.06 34.48 -9.22
CA ASN A 923 -1.32 34.71 -10.64
C ASN A 923 -0.05 34.38 -11.46
N PRO A 924 -0.05 33.37 -12.35
CA PRO A 924 1.02 33.21 -13.33
C PRO A 924 1.07 34.41 -14.28
N ASP A 925 2.26 34.77 -14.76
CA ASP A 925 2.51 36.00 -15.54
C ASP A 925 1.69 36.03 -16.85
N ASP A 926 0.97 37.14 -17.11
CA ASP A 926 0.09 37.36 -18.27
C ASP A 926 0.56 38.50 -19.21
N SER A 927 1.70 39.14 -18.92
CA SER A 927 2.26 40.29 -19.64
C SER A 927 2.38 40.15 -21.18
N SER A 928 2.34 41.28 -21.88
CA SER A 928 1.97 41.38 -23.30
C SER A 928 3.07 41.10 -24.34
N HIS A 929 4.22 40.53 -23.96
CA HIS A 929 5.39 40.33 -24.83
C HIS A 929 5.63 38.84 -25.17
N ARG A 930 4.54 38.09 -25.34
CA ARG A 930 4.53 36.62 -25.34
C ARG A 930 4.74 35.98 -26.71
N ALA A 931 5.17 34.72 -26.65
CA ALA A 931 4.97 33.71 -27.68
C ALA A 931 3.50 33.62 -28.15
N GLN A 932 3.27 33.25 -29.40
CA GLN A 932 1.94 33.10 -29.97
C GLN A 932 1.24 31.85 -29.41
N LYS A 933 0.21 32.07 -28.59
CA LYS A 933 -0.71 31.00 -28.14
C LYS A 933 -1.66 30.63 -29.29
N LEU A 934 -1.72 29.34 -29.63
CA LEU A 934 -2.57 28.78 -30.69
C LEU A 934 -3.85 28.18 -30.10
N SER A 935 -4.94 28.25 -30.86
CA SER A 935 -6.25 27.65 -30.54
C SER A 935 -6.42 26.22 -31.08
N ALA A 936 -5.50 25.75 -31.91
CA ALA A 936 -5.44 24.41 -32.47
C ALA A 936 -4.00 23.91 -32.48
N ARG A 937 -3.81 22.58 -32.53
CA ARG A 937 -2.49 21.95 -32.62
C ARG A 937 -1.77 22.37 -33.90
N HIS A 938 -0.44 22.35 -33.86
CA HIS A 938 0.38 22.33 -35.06
C HIS A 938 0.04 21.11 -35.93
N PRO A 939 0.07 21.24 -37.28
CA PRO A 939 -0.17 20.15 -38.22
C PRO A 939 1.06 19.22 -38.32
N PHE A 940 1.50 18.72 -37.17
CA PHE A 940 2.49 17.66 -37.06
C PHE A 940 1.82 16.31 -37.38
N PRO A 941 2.57 15.26 -37.76
CA PRO A 941 2.04 13.91 -37.87
C PRO A 941 1.18 13.54 -36.65
N ALA A 942 0.06 12.87 -36.90
CA ALA A 942 -0.96 12.65 -35.89
C ALA A 942 -0.48 11.74 -34.76
N ILE A 943 -1.04 11.97 -33.56
CA ILE A 943 -0.95 11.06 -32.41
C ILE A 943 -2.35 10.88 -31.80
N THR A 944 -2.60 9.71 -31.21
CA THR A 944 -3.89 9.37 -30.57
C THR A 944 -3.87 9.87 -29.12
N TYR A 945 -4.41 11.06 -28.86
CA TYR A 945 -4.39 11.65 -27.52
C TYR A 945 -5.20 10.84 -26.49
N THR A 946 -4.53 10.40 -25.42
CA THR A 946 -5.16 9.83 -24.22
C THR A 946 -5.67 10.95 -23.30
N PRO A 947 -6.84 10.86 -22.64
CA PRO A 947 -7.26 11.85 -21.64
C PRO A 947 -6.37 11.82 -20.39
N THR A 948 -6.03 12.99 -19.84
CA THR A 948 -5.01 13.14 -18.77
C THR A 948 -5.35 12.34 -17.51
N GLU A 949 -6.63 12.27 -17.11
CA GLU A 949 -7.09 11.43 -15.99
C GLU A 949 -6.95 9.92 -16.24
N MET A 950 -6.94 9.47 -17.49
CA MET A 950 -6.72 8.06 -17.85
C MET A 950 -5.24 7.70 -17.93
N LEU A 951 -4.35 8.68 -18.09
CA LEU A 951 -2.96 8.46 -18.47
C LEU A 951 -2.18 7.55 -17.51
N ARG A 952 -2.35 7.75 -16.19
CA ARG A 952 -1.73 6.88 -15.15
C ARG A 952 -2.17 5.42 -15.31
N ALA A 953 -3.43 5.16 -15.61
CA ALA A 953 -3.95 3.80 -15.77
C ALA A 953 -3.50 3.17 -17.08
N VAL A 954 -3.52 3.93 -18.18
CA VAL A 954 -3.12 3.46 -19.52
C VAL A 954 -1.63 3.16 -19.56
N LEU A 955 -0.76 4.07 -19.11
CA LEU A 955 0.68 3.90 -19.24
C LEU A 955 1.29 2.92 -18.23
N ARG A 956 0.69 2.72 -17.05
CA ARG A 956 1.04 1.61 -16.15
C ARG A 956 1.00 0.26 -16.88
N ASP A 957 0.03 0.07 -17.77
CA ASP A 957 -0.16 -1.20 -18.49
C ASP A 957 0.49 -1.21 -19.87
N ARG A 958 0.92 -0.05 -20.40
CA ARG A 958 1.42 0.11 -21.78
C ARG A 958 2.81 0.67 -21.96
N ALA A 959 3.46 1.21 -20.92
CA ALA A 959 4.84 1.69 -21.04
C ALA A 959 5.89 0.60 -20.75
N GLY A 960 7.07 0.73 -21.36
CA GLY A 960 8.26 -0.06 -21.02
C GLY A 960 8.53 -1.22 -21.98
N ALA A 961 9.48 -2.09 -21.63
CA ALA A 961 9.87 -3.23 -22.46
C ALA A 961 9.28 -4.55 -21.94
N TRP A 962 8.94 -5.48 -22.84
CA TRP A 962 8.38 -6.78 -22.47
C TRP A 962 9.33 -7.97 -22.74
N PRO A 963 9.25 -9.04 -21.94
CA PRO A 963 8.63 -9.11 -20.60
C PRO A 963 9.40 -8.22 -19.61
N ARG A 964 8.69 -7.43 -18.79
CA ARG A 964 9.25 -6.40 -17.89
C ARG A 964 10.26 -6.98 -16.89
N ASP A 965 11.42 -6.32 -16.76
CA ASP A 965 12.43 -6.67 -15.75
C ASP A 965 11.99 -6.20 -14.33
N PRO A 966 12.68 -6.64 -13.26
CA PRO A 966 12.33 -6.21 -11.90
C PRO A 966 12.37 -4.69 -11.68
N MET A 967 13.21 -3.96 -12.43
CA MET A 967 13.25 -2.49 -12.41
C MET A 967 11.97 -1.87 -13.00
N ASP A 968 11.53 -2.30 -14.19
CA ASP A 968 10.28 -1.86 -14.81
C ASP A 968 9.06 -2.19 -13.95
N ILE A 969 9.08 -3.36 -13.29
CA ILE A 969 8.05 -3.77 -12.32
C ILE A 969 8.03 -2.80 -11.14
N ARG A 970 9.15 -2.61 -10.43
CA ARG A 970 9.26 -1.70 -9.27
C ARG A 970 8.84 -0.26 -9.61
N LEU A 971 9.29 0.25 -10.76
CA LEU A 971 8.96 1.59 -11.23
C LEU A 971 7.46 1.76 -11.45
N LEU A 972 6.82 0.82 -12.15
CA LEU A 972 5.39 0.90 -12.48
C LEU A 972 4.47 0.42 -11.34
N GLU A 973 4.97 -0.32 -10.36
CA GLU A 973 4.27 -0.58 -9.10
C GLU A 973 4.08 0.71 -8.27
N SER A 974 5.05 1.64 -8.28
CA SER A 974 4.87 2.95 -7.62
C SER A 974 3.80 3.80 -8.31
N VAL A 975 3.81 3.81 -9.66
CA VAL A 975 2.75 4.39 -10.51
C VAL A 975 1.38 3.74 -10.25
N ALA A 976 1.34 2.42 -10.07
CA ALA A 976 0.12 1.68 -9.76
C ALA A 976 -0.42 2.06 -8.37
N GLY A 977 0.44 2.07 -7.35
CA GLY A 977 0.10 2.36 -5.95
C GLY A 977 -0.16 3.83 -5.62
N ASP A 978 0.06 4.75 -6.56
CA ASP A 978 0.00 6.21 -6.34
C ASP A 978 1.09 6.75 -5.38
N THR A 979 2.18 5.98 -5.21
CA THR A 979 3.26 6.26 -4.26
C THR A 979 4.49 6.89 -4.94
N ILE A 980 5.18 7.75 -4.19
CA ILE A 980 6.50 8.28 -4.55
C ILE A 980 7.53 7.63 -3.63
N SER A 981 8.69 7.27 -4.17
CA SER A 981 9.77 6.65 -3.39
C SER A 981 10.43 7.67 -2.46
N PRO A 982 10.68 7.35 -1.17
CA PRO A 982 11.44 8.22 -0.28
C PRO A 982 12.96 8.14 -0.52
N ALA A 983 13.42 7.26 -1.41
CA ALA A 983 14.83 7.13 -1.75
C ALA A 983 15.30 8.27 -2.68
N ASP A 984 16.59 8.56 -2.62
CA ASP A 984 17.30 9.51 -3.47
C ASP A 984 17.20 9.14 -4.97
N PRO A 985 16.58 9.97 -5.84
CA PRO A 985 16.45 9.68 -7.28
C PRO A 985 17.79 9.43 -7.98
N ALA A 986 18.87 10.04 -7.50
CA ALA A 986 20.25 9.79 -7.96
C ALA A 986 20.77 8.36 -7.68
N THR A 987 19.91 7.45 -7.20
CA THR A 987 20.26 6.09 -6.79
C THR A 987 19.21 5.04 -7.21
N ASN A 988 19.70 3.87 -7.60
CA ASN A 988 18.95 2.62 -7.63
C ASN A 988 19.34 1.76 -6.41
N PRO A 989 18.67 1.92 -5.25
CA PRO A 989 18.95 1.13 -4.04
C PRO A 989 18.44 -0.32 -4.12
N ALA A 990 17.65 -0.67 -5.14
CA ALA A 990 17.16 -2.04 -5.35
C ALA A 990 18.20 -2.94 -6.05
N GLY A 991 19.17 -2.34 -6.77
CA GLY A 991 20.23 -3.09 -7.48
C GLY A 991 19.70 -3.96 -8.62
N ASP A 992 18.53 -3.62 -9.17
CA ASP A 992 17.69 -4.51 -9.96
C ASP A 992 17.80 -4.36 -11.48
N ALA A 993 18.44 -3.29 -11.96
CA ALA A 993 18.57 -2.92 -13.37
C ALA A 993 19.17 -3.99 -14.30
N LEU A 994 19.97 -4.93 -13.77
CA LEU A 994 20.61 -6.00 -14.55
C LEU A 994 20.00 -7.39 -14.28
N LEU A 995 18.89 -7.46 -13.54
CA LEU A 995 18.21 -8.72 -13.26
C LEU A 995 17.30 -9.13 -14.43
N PRO A 996 17.33 -10.39 -14.90
CA PRO A 996 16.41 -10.86 -15.93
C PRO A 996 14.98 -11.03 -15.36
N PRO A 997 13.95 -10.98 -16.23
CA PRO A 997 12.54 -11.20 -15.84
C PRO A 997 12.19 -12.69 -15.63
N TYR A 998 13.19 -13.57 -15.52
CA TYR A 998 13.04 -15.01 -15.39
C TYR A 998 14.04 -15.58 -14.38
N THR A 999 13.66 -16.66 -13.69
CA THR A 999 14.52 -17.35 -12.72
C THR A 999 15.11 -18.64 -13.30
N GLY A 1000 16.42 -18.83 -13.17
CA GLY A 1000 17.11 -20.04 -13.64
C GLY A 1000 17.65 -19.88 -15.08
N ALA A 1001 17.44 -20.90 -15.91
CA ALA A 1001 17.87 -20.85 -17.31
C ALA A 1001 17.00 -19.90 -18.14
N ALA A 1002 17.60 -19.24 -19.14
CA ALA A 1002 16.86 -18.42 -20.09
C ALA A 1002 15.83 -19.27 -20.87
N PRO A 1003 14.63 -18.74 -21.18
CA PRO A 1003 13.65 -19.46 -21.99
C PRO A 1003 14.21 -19.73 -23.39
N ALA A 1004 13.88 -20.90 -23.96
CA ALA A 1004 14.35 -21.28 -25.28
C ALA A 1004 13.59 -20.55 -26.40
N ALA A 1005 14.28 -20.26 -27.51
CA ALA A 1005 13.64 -19.72 -28.70
C ALA A 1005 12.62 -20.70 -29.31
N PRO A 1006 11.47 -20.23 -29.80
CA PRO A 1006 10.59 -21.02 -30.65
C PRO A 1006 11.35 -21.62 -31.85
N PRO A 1007 10.98 -22.83 -32.31
CA PRO A 1007 11.44 -23.34 -33.60
C PRO A 1007 11.03 -22.41 -34.74
N ASP A 1008 12.03 -22.12 -35.58
CA ASP A 1008 11.94 -21.51 -36.90
C ASP A 1008 12.87 -22.39 -37.76
N THR A 1009 12.28 -23.12 -38.70
CA THR A 1009 12.92 -24.24 -39.39
C THR A 1009 13.65 -23.83 -40.68
N ASP A 1010 13.25 -22.74 -41.34
CA ASP A 1010 13.88 -22.25 -42.57
C ASP A 1010 14.75 -20.99 -42.40
N GLY A 1011 14.66 -20.32 -41.24
CA GLY A 1011 15.54 -19.24 -40.81
C GLY A 1011 15.00 -17.82 -40.99
N ASP A 1012 13.70 -17.66 -41.22
CA ASP A 1012 13.13 -16.43 -41.79
C ASP A 1012 12.57 -15.41 -40.78
N GLY A 1013 12.57 -15.72 -39.48
CA GLY A 1013 12.07 -14.81 -38.45
C GLY A 1013 10.71 -15.21 -37.86
N MET A 1014 9.89 -15.96 -38.61
CA MET A 1014 8.57 -16.40 -38.18
C MET A 1014 8.64 -17.83 -37.58
N PRO A 1015 8.09 -18.09 -36.39
CA PRO A 1015 8.11 -19.45 -35.82
C PRO A 1015 7.16 -20.42 -36.55
N ASP A 1016 7.58 -21.68 -36.70
CA ASP A 1016 6.83 -22.75 -37.39
C ASP A 1016 5.36 -22.82 -36.94
N ALA A 1017 5.12 -22.62 -35.63
CA ALA A 1017 3.80 -22.72 -35.02
C ALA A 1017 2.89 -21.52 -35.32
N TRP A 1018 3.45 -20.32 -35.50
CA TRP A 1018 2.70 -19.12 -35.89
C TRP A 1018 2.34 -19.20 -37.38
N GLU A 1019 3.30 -19.57 -38.22
CA GLU A 1019 3.11 -19.78 -39.65
C GLU A 1019 1.99 -20.78 -39.96
N VAL A 1020 2.01 -21.95 -39.31
CA VAL A 1020 0.94 -22.95 -39.46
C VAL A 1020 -0.42 -22.40 -39.01
N GLY A 1021 -0.44 -21.51 -38.02
CA GLY A 1021 -1.64 -20.77 -37.61
C GLY A 1021 -2.16 -19.82 -38.69
N LYS A 1022 -1.26 -19.12 -39.40
CA LYS A 1022 -1.61 -18.21 -40.52
C LYS A 1022 -1.80 -18.92 -41.87
N GLY A 1023 -1.50 -20.22 -41.96
CA GLY A 1023 -1.60 -21.01 -43.19
C GLY A 1023 -0.40 -20.85 -44.14
N LEU A 1024 0.75 -20.40 -43.62
CA LEU A 1024 2.04 -20.38 -44.30
C LEU A 1024 2.69 -21.79 -44.26
N ASN A 1025 3.96 -21.89 -44.65
CA ASN A 1025 4.67 -23.17 -44.84
C ASN A 1025 6.10 -23.07 -44.27
N PRO A 1026 6.38 -23.64 -43.08
CA PRO A 1026 7.66 -23.54 -42.34
C PRO A 1026 8.91 -24.21 -42.94
N LEU A 1027 9.00 -24.19 -44.26
CA LEU A 1027 10.03 -24.80 -45.10
C LEU A 1027 10.28 -23.92 -46.35
N SER A 1028 9.93 -22.63 -46.32
CA SER A 1028 9.74 -21.76 -47.48
C SER A 1028 9.88 -20.24 -47.24
N ALA A 1029 10.70 -19.81 -46.28
CA ALA A 1029 11.20 -18.46 -46.02
C ALA A 1029 10.54 -17.33 -46.85
N ASN A 1030 9.41 -16.81 -46.36
CA ASN A 1030 8.57 -15.81 -47.00
C ASN A 1030 8.42 -14.50 -46.21
N HIS A 1031 9.30 -14.22 -45.25
CA HIS A 1031 9.41 -12.99 -44.44
C HIS A 1031 9.24 -11.66 -45.19
N ASN A 1032 9.59 -11.61 -46.49
CA ASN A 1032 9.46 -10.45 -47.36
C ASN A 1032 8.31 -10.52 -48.39
N ALA A 1033 7.51 -11.58 -48.37
CA ALA A 1033 6.20 -11.58 -49.02
C ALA A 1033 5.22 -10.73 -48.20
N THR A 1034 4.10 -10.33 -48.80
CA THR A 1034 3.06 -9.48 -48.20
C THR A 1034 1.71 -10.19 -48.16
N THR A 1035 1.73 -11.52 -48.08
CA THR A 1035 0.60 -12.44 -48.22
C THR A 1035 -0.51 -12.17 -47.21
N LEU A 1036 -0.14 -11.77 -45.99
CA LEU A 1036 -1.01 -11.54 -44.85
C LEU A 1036 -1.50 -10.09 -44.73
N SER A 1037 -0.96 -9.14 -45.50
CA SER A 1037 -1.21 -7.70 -45.32
C SER A 1037 -1.77 -7.01 -46.56
N LEU A 1038 -3.04 -6.63 -46.50
CA LEU A 1038 -3.68 -5.76 -47.50
C LEU A 1038 -3.11 -4.33 -47.52
N LEU A 1039 -2.30 -3.94 -46.53
CA LEU A 1039 -1.63 -2.64 -46.46
C LEU A 1039 -0.18 -2.68 -47.00
N GLY A 1040 0.38 -3.86 -47.27
CA GLY A 1040 1.73 -4.01 -47.80
C GLY A 1040 2.85 -4.18 -46.76
N TYR A 1041 2.51 -4.39 -45.48
CA TYR A 1041 3.47 -4.92 -44.50
C TYR A 1041 3.96 -6.30 -44.93
N THR A 1042 5.21 -6.65 -44.64
CA THR A 1042 5.69 -8.00 -44.90
C THR A 1042 5.09 -9.02 -43.93
N ASP A 1043 5.11 -10.30 -44.29
CA ASP A 1043 4.58 -11.38 -43.45
C ASP A 1043 5.33 -11.45 -42.10
N LEU A 1044 6.65 -11.17 -42.10
CA LEU A 1044 7.44 -11.02 -40.87
C LEU A 1044 7.03 -9.78 -40.06
N GLU A 1045 6.77 -8.64 -40.70
CA GLU A 1045 6.26 -7.46 -39.99
C GLU A 1045 4.91 -7.77 -39.32
N VAL A 1046 4.00 -8.49 -39.99
CA VAL A 1046 2.74 -8.93 -39.38
C VAL A 1046 2.99 -9.79 -38.13
N TYR A 1047 3.94 -10.74 -38.17
CA TYR A 1047 4.34 -11.48 -36.97
C TYR A 1047 4.88 -10.57 -35.85
N LEU A 1048 5.80 -9.66 -36.16
CA LEU A 1048 6.42 -8.77 -35.16
C LEU A 1048 5.41 -7.82 -34.50
N HIS A 1049 4.39 -7.37 -35.24
CA HIS A 1049 3.29 -6.53 -34.74
C HIS A 1049 2.34 -7.34 -33.85
N GLU A 1050 1.92 -8.52 -34.28
CA GLU A 1050 1.05 -9.39 -33.47
C GLU A 1050 1.74 -9.85 -32.18
N LEU A 1051 3.05 -10.15 -32.25
CA LEU A 1051 3.86 -10.50 -31.10
C LEU A 1051 3.94 -9.33 -30.09
N SER A 1052 4.31 -8.14 -30.55
CA SER A 1052 4.33 -6.92 -29.73
C SER A 1052 2.96 -6.68 -29.06
N ALA A 1053 1.88 -6.72 -29.84
CA ALA A 1053 0.52 -6.54 -29.32
C ALA A 1053 0.11 -7.61 -28.30
N SER A 1054 0.55 -8.86 -28.46
CA SER A 1054 0.26 -9.96 -27.53
C SER A 1054 1.00 -9.85 -26.19
N LEU A 1055 2.16 -9.19 -26.17
CA LEU A 1055 2.92 -8.93 -24.95
C LEU A 1055 2.27 -7.80 -24.13
N VAL A 1056 1.84 -6.72 -24.80
CA VAL A 1056 1.23 -5.54 -24.17
C VAL A 1056 -0.22 -5.78 -23.77
N ASP A 1057 -1.00 -6.52 -24.56
CA ASP A 1057 -2.39 -6.87 -24.29
C ASP A 1057 -2.62 -8.39 -24.50
N PRO A 1058 -2.40 -9.21 -23.45
CA PRO A 1058 -2.59 -10.66 -23.54
C PRO A 1058 -4.01 -11.11 -23.90
N ALA A 1059 -5.03 -10.24 -23.81
CA ALA A 1059 -6.38 -10.55 -24.28
C ALA A 1059 -6.50 -10.49 -25.82
N ARG A 1060 -5.47 -10.00 -26.53
CA ARG A 1060 -5.32 -10.01 -27.99
C ARG A 1060 -4.38 -11.10 -28.50
N ALA A 1061 -3.89 -11.99 -27.64
CA ALA A 1061 -2.85 -12.94 -27.99
C ALA A 1061 -3.29 -13.96 -29.07
N LEU A 1062 -2.70 -13.83 -30.26
CA LEU A 1062 -2.52 -14.84 -31.31
C LEU A 1062 -3.65 -15.89 -31.46
N GLY A 1063 -4.72 -15.46 -32.17
CA GLY A 1063 -5.74 -16.34 -32.77
C GLY A 1063 -5.63 -16.44 -34.30
#